data_AF-A0ABF7PGM4-F1
#
_entry.id   AF-A0ABF7PGM4-F1
#
_cell.length_a   1.000
_cell.length_b   1.000
_cell.length_c   1.000
_cell.angle_alpha   90.00
_cell.angle_beta   90.00
_cell.angle_gamma   90.00
#
_symmetry.space_group_name_H-M   'P 1'
#
loop_
_entity.id
_entity.type
_entity.pdbx_description
1 polymer ?
#
loop_
_entity_poly.entity_id
_entity_poly.type
_entity_poly.pdbx_seq_one_letter_code
_entity_poly.pdbx_strand_id
1 'polypeptide(L)'
;MVKVDLESKRYGEKLKEVFLMLDNNVVECIKEITESSRNGKLVFFVGAGVSTLSDYPQWWRLVDKYHEELYGSPKKGNYSSDEYLRIPQIFYNVKGEMAFDGILKDFFQVDKPTNPIHDKILAMNPAHVITTNYDNLIDTACWKRGKYFSVISAEEDVANATSSRYLLKVHGDFRKGFKGENVVLKEDDYLNYDQNYPLISNLMKTIIATHTIVFIGYGLGDYNINMLLNWVRKLQKDSFHKPFFIRTDPSPIENETLIYYENKGLRIIDAASLIDSNEYDYLERYSAVMDLLIESQENKFITKDDEVIDYIYGKISPLFALQYIRKIDLKHVFEYDYHFEVNGTVVRHKNKGFGYMERFFELKESCDERSKLSKKQYERFNALFNFFEKNGVICMAKDAGTLNTSIEINSLAYHGKYDVMKKFIEEQSVSIEDDYKKAFFLACLGRWEESYDLYSNIILNSIDESNGCVYYLSQINRYRIYQSITQAVTQFNGLGLLTFGRHYKPFTDEFLARIEREMTNFNIDDLFNGMPFEFQKKYKILEFLSDNQFLYDDTVKLFELTNKVRSEMSEGSYSFGMSSDIVVLLRLYDNLRFLYENCLWSVSFHEFHQYIRNSMSLLIEKAEYERTRDIDELGFSFFGKKSGFFMEYYDFVNISRHFKIDDIKNLERSCSIDKIRFGEQEKIEEYLVGIAEEITKQFSANGMNVVFYTQFISEAKAALYFAKYVKLSEEGLGKIVKALLFYFPERDLDIGKRYVWLERLTKCNELPKSIISIIDDFLVLQAEKHIDQNYSEVSSNGLYSRDYGALIKHFEKNFISKRLSEITLCLTQDKQKQIDFLFKLLPLLSTNAKSHLLSFKSVENINDLMNGIRIGLIDEFTPEHEELIIEYLETRKVNYIVEKEKGIQTFSSNDYMSTFGIWYFLEEINNSKMEEFIGMDDQYDFFVDPENFDYKKFIPSWLKNYNDKLLGKIAGNKHMKHHVIEVLKERVKNSNDKRYLEILMNYFI
;
A
#
# COMPACT_ATOMS: atom_id res chain seq x y z
N MET A 1 31.04 -0.63 -27.37
CA MET A 1 30.02 0.23 -26.73
C MET A 1 30.15 1.70 -27.12
N VAL A 2 31.35 2.31 -27.14
CA VAL A 2 31.54 3.77 -27.41
C VAL A 2 31.24 4.21 -28.87
N LYS A 3 31.32 3.32 -29.87
CA LYS A 3 31.02 3.67 -31.27
C LYS A 3 29.51 3.75 -31.60
N VAL A 4 28.67 2.98 -30.90
CA VAL A 4 27.21 2.97 -31.09
C VAL A 4 26.55 4.22 -30.45
N ASP A 5 27.18 4.77 -29.41
CA ASP A 5 26.74 6.01 -28.72
C ASP A 5 27.00 7.29 -29.53
N LEU A 6 28.03 7.31 -30.39
CA LEU A 6 28.36 8.48 -31.22
C LEU A 6 27.53 8.54 -32.50
N GLU A 7 27.18 7.40 -33.08
CA GLU A 7 26.26 7.34 -34.23
C GLU A 7 24.81 7.63 -33.83
N SER A 8 24.33 7.15 -32.68
CA SER A 8 22.98 7.46 -32.19
C SER A 8 22.81 8.94 -31.79
N LYS A 9 23.83 9.57 -31.19
CA LYS A 9 23.82 11.02 -30.92
C LYS A 9 23.81 11.87 -32.19
N ARG A 10 24.63 11.53 -33.19
CA ARG A 10 24.64 12.24 -34.49
C ARG A 10 23.34 12.05 -35.26
N TYR A 11 22.72 10.86 -35.20
CA TYR A 11 21.45 10.59 -35.87
C TYR A 11 20.29 11.35 -35.20
N GLY A 12 20.26 11.40 -33.85
CA GLY A 12 19.26 12.16 -33.10
C GLY A 12 19.35 13.69 -33.26
N GLU A 13 20.55 14.25 -33.45
CA GLU A 13 20.73 15.68 -33.79
C GLU A 13 20.27 15.99 -35.22
N LYS A 14 20.56 15.09 -36.18
CA LYS A 14 20.12 15.22 -37.58
C LYS A 14 18.59 15.14 -37.71
N LEU A 15 17.94 14.27 -36.94
CA LEU A 15 16.48 14.18 -36.90
C LEU A 15 15.81 15.41 -36.28
N LYS A 16 16.44 16.07 -35.29
CA LYS A 16 15.95 17.35 -34.76
C LYS A 16 15.93 18.45 -35.82
N GLU A 17 16.97 18.53 -36.66
CA GLU A 17 17.01 19.46 -37.80
C GLU A 17 15.92 19.12 -38.83
N VAL A 18 15.69 17.83 -39.11
CA VAL A 18 14.60 17.37 -39.98
C VAL A 18 13.24 17.80 -39.43
N PHE A 19 12.94 17.54 -38.14
CA PHE A 19 11.67 17.94 -37.51
C PHE A 19 11.39 19.45 -37.55
N LEU A 20 12.44 20.28 -37.47
CA LEU A 20 12.33 21.76 -37.59
C LEU A 20 12.04 22.23 -39.02
N MET A 21 12.28 21.38 -40.03
CA MET A 21 12.04 21.66 -41.46
C MET A 21 10.79 20.98 -42.02
N LEU A 22 10.08 20.16 -41.22
CA LEU A 22 8.85 19.48 -41.66
C LEU A 22 7.67 20.45 -41.76
N ASP A 23 6.86 20.27 -42.81
CA ASP A 23 5.57 20.95 -42.93
C ASP A 23 4.66 20.59 -41.74
N ASN A 24 3.94 21.58 -41.21
CA ASN A 24 3.06 21.43 -40.04
C ASN A 24 2.01 20.31 -40.24
N ASN A 25 1.57 20.12 -41.49
CA ASN A 25 0.63 19.07 -41.86
C ASN A 25 1.20 17.65 -41.65
N VAL A 26 2.48 17.44 -41.95
CA VAL A 26 3.15 16.13 -41.78
C VAL A 26 3.32 15.83 -40.29
N VAL A 27 3.66 16.85 -39.49
CA VAL A 27 3.74 16.75 -38.03
C VAL A 27 2.39 16.35 -37.41
N GLU A 28 1.29 16.95 -37.86
CA GLU A 28 -0.05 16.59 -37.40
C GLU A 28 -0.42 15.14 -37.75
N CYS A 29 -0.12 14.70 -38.97
CA CYS A 29 -0.34 13.32 -39.41
C CYS A 29 0.43 12.30 -38.54
N ILE A 30 1.70 12.59 -38.22
CA ILE A 30 2.51 11.73 -37.35
C ILE A 30 1.91 11.66 -35.94
N LYS A 31 1.46 12.79 -35.38
CA LYS A 31 0.81 12.83 -34.08
C LYS A 31 -0.46 11.96 -34.06
N GLU A 32 -1.33 12.10 -35.07
CA GLU A 32 -2.55 11.30 -35.19
C GLU A 32 -2.26 9.79 -35.27
N ILE A 33 -1.27 9.37 -36.08
CA ILE A 33 -0.89 7.96 -36.21
C ILE A 33 -0.33 7.41 -34.89
N THR A 34 0.57 8.14 -34.24
CA THR A 34 1.21 7.72 -32.99
C THR A 34 0.21 7.70 -31.84
N GLU A 35 -0.72 8.65 -31.78
CA GLU A 35 -1.83 8.61 -30.85
C GLU A 35 -2.73 7.39 -31.09
N SER A 36 -3.08 7.11 -32.34
CA SER A 36 -3.85 5.91 -32.68
C SER A 36 -3.12 4.61 -32.31
N SER A 37 -1.79 4.55 -32.44
CA SER A 37 -0.97 3.41 -31.97
C SER A 37 -1.12 3.20 -30.48
N ARG A 38 -0.96 4.27 -29.69
CA ARG A 38 -1.07 4.27 -28.24
C ARG A 38 -2.47 3.85 -27.80
N ASN A 39 -3.51 4.33 -28.49
CA ASN A 39 -4.91 4.07 -28.18
C ASN A 39 -5.38 2.66 -28.60
N GLY A 40 -4.49 1.81 -29.13
CA GLY A 40 -4.86 0.48 -29.63
C GLY A 40 -5.82 0.52 -30.81
N LYS A 41 -5.77 1.61 -31.61
CA LYS A 41 -6.64 1.83 -32.77
C LYS A 41 -5.89 1.87 -34.10
N LEU A 42 -4.56 1.71 -34.11
CA LEU A 42 -3.77 1.73 -35.33
C LEU A 42 -3.84 0.40 -36.07
N VAL A 43 -4.01 0.46 -37.38
CA VAL A 43 -3.96 -0.68 -38.28
C VAL A 43 -3.06 -0.36 -39.46
N PHE A 44 -2.12 -1.26 -39.76
CA PHE A 44 -1.37 -1.19 -41.01
C PHE A 44 -2.05 -2.01 -42.08
N PHE A 45 -2.24 -1.39 -43.25
CA PHE A 45 -2.62 -2.09 -44.46
C PHE A 45 -1.36 -2.30 -45.31
N VAL A 46 -0.87 -3.53 -45.36
CA VAL A 46 0.41 -3.90 -45.97
C VAL A 46 0.18 -4.49 -47.36
N GLY A 47 0.72 -3.83 -48.39
CA GLY A 47 0.68 -4.30 -49.77
C GLY A 47 1.96 -5.01 -50.21
N ALA A 48 1.97 -5.46 -51.47
CA ALA A 48 3.04 -6.26 -52.05
C ALA A 48 4.40 -5.53 -52.10
N GLY A 49 4.39 -4.19 -52.10
CA GLY A 49 5.59 -3.35 -52.10
C GLY A 49 6.51 -3.59 -50.90
N VAL A 50 5.96 -3.98 -49.74
CA VAL A 50 6.78 -4.35 -48.56
C VAL A 50 7.47 -5.69 -48.79
N SER A 51 6.79 -6.67 -49.39
CA SER A 51 7.37 -7.99 -49.73
C SER A 51 8.39 -7.91 -50.87
N THR A 52 8.26 -6.93 -51.77
CA THR A 52 9.26 -6.65 -52.83
C THR A 52 10.65 -6.36 -52.28
N LEU A 53 10.74 -5.71 -51.11
CA LEU A 53 12.01 -5.43 -50.44
C LEU A 53 12.72 -6.71 -49.95
N SER A 54 12.01 -7.83 -49.90
CA SER A 54 12.55 -9.17 -49.63
C SER A 54 12.76 -9.99 -50.91
N ASP A 55 12.73 -9.35 -52.09
CA ASP A 55 12.73 -9.99 -53.41
C ASP A 55 11.61 -11.03 -53.59
N TYR A 56 10.45 -10.80 -52.96
CA TYR A 56 9.29 -11.68 -53.15
C TYR A 56 8.64 -11.46 -54.53
N PRO A 57 8.19 -12.52 -55.22
CA PRO A 57 7.63 -12.42 -56.56
C PRO A 57 6.43 -11.46 -56.65
N GLN A 58 6.40 -10.65 -57.71
CA GLN A 58 5.38 -9.61 -57.92
C GLN A 58 4.25 -10.10 -58.83
N TRP A 59 3.06 -9.55 -58.62
CA TRP A 59 1.84 -9.95 -59.33
C TRP A 59 1.94 -9.80 -60.86
N TRP A 60 2.56 -8.73 -61.37
CA TRP A 60 2.71 -8.52 -62.81
C TRP A 60 3.55 -9.61 -63.50
N ARG A 61 4.54 -10.16 -62.81
CA ARG A 61 5.37 -11.27 -63.32
C ARG A 61 4.59 -12.59 -63.36
N LEU A 62 3.64 -12.78 -62.46
CA LEU A 62 2.74 -13.93 -62.51
C LEU A 62 1.79 -13.81 -63.71
N VAL A 63 1.22 -12.63 -63.95
CA VAL A 63 0.36 -12.38 -65.11
C VAL A 63 1.15 -12.54 -66.42
N ASP A 64 2.41 -12.10 -66.46
CA ASP A 64 3.33 -12.39 -67.57
C ASP A 64 3.48 -13.89 -67.81
N LYS A 65 3.61 -14.69 -66.76
CA LYS A 65 3.72 -16.16 -66.87
C LYS A 65 2.46 -16.78 -67.44
N TYR A 66 1.28 -16.38 -66.97
CA TYR A 66 0.02 -16.83 -67.56
C TYR A 66 -0.12 -16.39 -69.03
N HIS A 67 0.28 -15.16 -69.35
CA HIS A 67 0.25 -14.65 -70.71
C HIS A 67 1.22 -15.42 -71.63
N GLU A 68 2.44 -15.69 -71.16
CA GLU A 68 3.46 -16.45 -71.89
C GLU A 68 2.97 -17.87 -72.20
N GLU A 69 2.36 -18.54 -71.24
CA GLU A 69 1.81 -19.90 -71.40
C GLU A 69 0.52 -19.96 -72.26
N LEU A 70 -0.20 -18.84 -72.37
CA LEU A 70 -1.37 -18.71 -73.26
C LEU A 70 -0.98 -18.36 -74.69
N TYR A 71 -0.06 -17.41 -74.87
CA TYR A 71 0.19 -16.73 -76.14
C TYR A 71 1.62 -16.90 -76.68
N GLY A 72 2.47 -17.68 -75.99
CA GLY A 72 3.82 -18.02 -76.43
C GLY A 72 4.87 -16.90 -76.29
N SER A 73 4.51 -15.78 -75.67
CA SER A 73 5.44 -14.68 -75.37
C SER A 73 4.93 -13.80 -74.23
N PRO A 74 5.83 -13.16 -73.45
CA PRO A 74 5.41 -12.13 -72.50
C PRO A 74 4.86 -10.90 -73.23
N LYS A 75 3.91 -10.20 -72.61
CA LYS A 75 3.32 -8.98 -73.19
C LYS A 75 4.37 -7.86 -73.24
N LYS A 76 4.39 -7.08 -74.33
CA LYS A 76 5.20 -5.86 -74.44
C LYS A 76 4.41 -4.67 -73.90
N GLY A 77 4.84 -4.10 -72.78
CA GLY A 77 4.23 -2.92 -72.14
C GLY A 77 3.48 -3.25 -70.85
N ASN A 78 2.88 -2.24 -70.22
CA ASN A 78 2.18 -2.40 -68.95
C ASN A 78 0.80 -3.05 -69.12
N TYR A 79 0.36 -3.81 -68.12
CA TYR A 79 -1.01 -4.31 -68.02
C TYR A 79 -1.94 -3.22 -67.50
N SER A 80 -3.14 -3.14 -68.06
CA SER A 80 -4.25 -2.38 -67.46
C SER A 80 -4.82 -3.14 -66.26
N SER A 81 -5.50 -2.44 -65.34
CA SER A 81 -6.14 -3.05 -64.16
C SER A 81 -7.09 -4.21 -64.49
N ASP A 82 -7.78 -4.13 -65.64
CA ASP A 82 -8.66 -5.18 -66.15
C ASP A 82 -7.86 -6.44 -66.57
N GLU A 83 -6.76 -6.25 -67.28
CA GLU A 83 -5.94 -7.35 -67.79
C GLU A 83 -5.24 -8.14 -66.67
N TYR A 84 -4.92 -7.49 -65.55
CA TYR A 84 -4.38 -8.16 -64.36
C TYR A 84 -5.31 -9.25 -63.80
N LEU A 85 -6.62 -9.10 -63.99
CA LEU A 85 -7.64 -10.05 -63.52
C LEU A 85 -8.12 -10.98 -64.64
N ARG A 86 -8.30 -10.40 -65.84
CA ARG A 86 -8.84 -11.11 -67.01
C ARG A 86 -7.87 -12.15 -67.57
N ILE A 87 -6.56 -11.90 -67.56
CA ILE A 87 -5.56 -12.87 -68.07
C ILE A 87 -5.53 -14.13 -67.21
N PRO A 88 -5.42 -14.05 -65.86
CA PRO A 88 -5.58 -15.22 -64.99
C PRO A 88 -6.91 -15.95 -65.20
N GLN A 89 -8.02 -15.23 -65.40
CA GLN A 89 -9.33 -15.85 -65.69
C GLN A 89 -9.34 -16.62 -67.01
N ILE A 90 -8.82 -16.01 -68.09
CA ILE A 90 -8.69 -16.69 -69.40
C ILE A 90 -7.81 -17.92 -69.26
N PHE A 91 -6.70 -17.82 -68.53
CA PHE A 91 -5.80 -18.94 -68.30
C PHE A 91 -6.53 -20.10 -67.62
N TYR A 92 -7.22 -19.81 -66.52
CA TYR A 92 -7.99 -20.80 -65.77
C TYR A 92 -9.05 -21.47 -66.65
N ASN A 93 -9.78 -20.69 -67.44
CA ASN A 93 -10.83 -21.19 -68.34
C ASN A 93 -10.28 -22.07 -69.50
N VAL A 94 -9.08 -21.75 -70.02
CA VAL A 94 -8.50 -22.42 -71.20
C VAL A 94 -7.65 -23.63 -70.81
N LYS A 95 -6.82 -23.51 -69.78
CA LYS A 95 -5.82 -24.53 -69.38
C LYS A 95 -6.28 -25.39 -68.20
N GLY A 96 -7.33 -24.97 -67.50
CA GLY A 96 -7.89 -25.67 -66.35
C GLY A 96 -7.15 -25.44 -65.04
N GLU A 97 -7.79 -25.85 -63.95
CA GLU A 97 -7.35 -25.64 -62.56
C GLU A 97 -5.95 -26.20 -62.27
N MET A 98 -5.66 -27.44 -62.68
CA MET A 98 -4.35 -28.07 -62.41
C MET A 98 -3.17 -27.29 -62.99
N ALA A 99 -3.33 -26.72 -64.20
CA ALA A 99 -2.27 -25.91 -64.82
C ALA A 99 -2.13 -24.56 -64.13
N PHE A 100 -3.24 -23.97 -63.69
CA PHE A 100 -3.26 -22.69 -62.98
C PHE A 100 -2.55 -22.80 -61.62
N ASP A 101 -2.90 -23.83 -60.86
CA ASP A 101 -2.29 -24.15 -59.56
C ASP A 101 -0.81 -24.50 -59.70
N GLY A 102 -0.44 -25.22 -60.77
CA GLY A 102 0.96 -25.52 -61.09
C GLY A 102 1.82 -24.27 -61.22
N ILE A 103 1.34 -23.27 -61.99
CA ILE A 103 2.04 -21.99 -62.14
C ILE A 103 2.10 -21.23 -60.81
N LEU A 104 1.02 -21.19 -60.02
CA LEU A 104 1.04 -20.55 -58.71
C LEU A 104 2.10 -21.14 -57.80
N LYS A 105 2.16 -22.47 -57.74
CA LYS A 105 3.12 -23.20 -56.92
C LYS A 105 4.54 -22.93 -57.38
N ASP A 106 4.84 -23.11 -58.66
CA ASP A 106 6.19 -22.93 -59.19
C ASP A 106 6.69 -21.49 -59.03
N PHE A 107 5.77 -20.50 -59.09
CA PHE A 107 6.11 -19.10 -59.00
C PHE A 107 6.26 -18.59 -57.55
N PHE A 108 5.39 -19.02 -56.63
CA PHE A 108 5.36 -18.50 -55.25
C PHE A 108 5.91 -19.43 -54.18
N GLN A 109 6.28 -20.68 -54.51
CA GLN A 109 6.97 -21.59 -53.59
C GLN A 109 8.45 -21.19 -53.45
N VAL A 110 8.67 -20.00 -52.89
CA VAL A 110 9.98 -19.41 -52.62
C VAL A 110 10.11 -19.09 -51.14
N ASP A 111 11.24 -19.46 -50.55
CA ASP A 111 11.56 -19.10 -49.17
C ASP A 111 12.33 -17.77 -49.17
N LYS A 112 11.78 -16.76 -48.49
CA LYS A 112 12.33 -15.40 -48.45
C LYS A 112 12.34 -14.89 -47.01
N PRO A 113 13.39 -14.16 -46.59
CA PRO A 113 13.45 -13.61 -45.25
C PRO A 113 12.56 -12.38 -45.10
N THR A 114 12.15 -12.12 -43.86
CA THR A 114 11.56 -10.84 -43.44
C THR A 114 12.57 -9.69 -43.63
N ASN A 115 12.08 -8.49 -43.94
CA ASN A 115 12.91 -7.27 -44.04
C ASN A 115 12.63 -6.26 -42.90
N PRO A 116 13.48 -5.23 -42.71
CA PRO A 116 13.34 -4.27 -41.61
C PRO A 116 12.02 -3.50 -41.54
N ILE A 117 11.26 -3.39 -42.63
CA ILE A 117 9.98 -2.68 -42.61
C ILE A 117 8.90 -3.50 -41.89
N HIS A 118 8.90 -4.83 -42.03
CA HIS A 118 8.03 -5.72 -41.24
C HIS A 118 8.26 -5.50 -39.74
N ASP A 119 9.53 -5.43 -39.38
CA ASP A 119 9.99 -5.16 -38.03
C ASP A 119 9.50 -3.78 -37.53
N LYS A 120 9.64 -2.73 -38.34
CA LYS A 120 9.18 -1.38 -37.97
C LYS A 120 7.66 -1.27 -37.86
N ILE A 121 6.89 -1.92 -38.74
CA ILE A 121 5.42 -1.99 -38.64
C ILE A 121 5.01 -2.56 -37.28
N LEU A 122 5.64 -3.65 -36.86
CA LEU A 122 5.33 -4.28 -35.57
C LEU A 122 5.84 -3.49 -34.36
N ALA A 123 6.87 -2.65 -34.54
CA ALA A 123 7.35 -1.73 -33.49
C ALA A 123 6.30 -0.67 -33.13
N MET A 124 5.47 -0.27 -34.09
CA MET A 124 4.31 0.62 -33.89
C MET A 124 3.11 -0.07 -33.21
N ASN A 125 3.25 -1.34 -32.79
CA ASN A 125 2.27 -2.09 -32.01
C ASN A 125 0.81 -1.98 -32.52
N PRO A 126 0.54 -2.31 -33.81
CA PRO A 126 -0.79 -2.17 -34.37
C PRO A 126 -1.81 -3.12 -33.70
N ALA A 127 -3.07 -2.69 -33.66
CA ALA A 127 -4.21 -3.49 -33.19
C ALA A 127 -4.52 -4.64 -34.14
N HIS A 128 -4.52 -4.34 -35.45
CA HIS A 128 -4.68 -5.32 -36.52
C HIS A 128 -3.67 -5.03 -37.63
N VAL A 129 -3.36 -6.04 -38.43
CA VAL A 129 -2.66 -5.88 -39.69
C VAL A 129 -3.56 -6.43 -40.77
N ILE A 130 -3.82 -5.64 -41.81
CA ILE A 130 -4.56 -6.07 -42.99
C ILE A 130 -3.56 -6.22 -44.12
N THR A 131 -3.67 -7.27 -44.92
CA THR A 131 -2.81 -7.42 -46.10
C THR A 131 -3.54 -8.10 -47.24
N THR A 132 -3.22 -7.68 -48.46
CA THR A 132 -3.60 -8.38 -49.71
C THR A 132 -2.53 -9.39 -50.13
N ASN A 133 -1.46 -9.54 -49.35
CA ASN A 133 -0.34 -10.42 -49.69
C ASN A 133 -0.64 -11.86 -49.25
N TYR A 134 -0.29 -12.81 -50.11
CA TYR A 134 -0.46 -14.24 -49.84
C TYR A 134 0.72 -14.84 -49.07
N ASP A 135 1.89 -14.17 -49.11
CA ASP A 135 3.14 -14.63 -48.49
C ASP A 135 3.07 -14.66 -46.96
N ASN A 136 3.98 -15.38 -46.31
CA ASN A 136 4.03 -15.54 -44.86
C ASN A 136 5.05 -14.61 -44.17
N LEU A 137 5.54 -13.54 -44.83
CA LEU A 137 6.62 -12.71 -44.31
C LEU A 137 6.17 -11.93 -43.07
N ILE A 138 5.00 -11.29 -43.12
CA ILE A 138 4.47 -10.56 -41.97
C ILE A 138 4.04 -11.49 -40.84
N ASP A 139 3.51 -12.68 -41.16
CA ASP A 139 3.22 -13.74 -40.19
C ASP A 139 4.49 -14.14 -39.43
N THR A 140 5.58 -14.40 -40.17
CA THR A 140 6.88 -14.78 -39.63
C THR A 140 7.47 -13.67 -38.77
N ALA A 141 7.31 -12.41 -39.17
CA ALA A 141 7.74 -11.26 -38.39
C ALA A 141 6.96 -11.15 -37.05
N CYS A 142 5.64 -11.40 -37.07
CA CYS A 142 4.82 -11.42 -35.87
C CYS A 142 5.30 -12.49 -34.87
N TRP A 143 5.53 -13.71 -35.36
CA TRP A 143 6.01 -14.83 -34.53
C TRP A 143 7.39 -14.59 -33.94
N LYS A 144 8.35 -14.08 -34.75
CA LYS A 144 9.70 -13.73 -34.28
C LYS A 144 9.69 -12.71 -33.14
N ARG A 145 8.68 -11.83 -33.09
CA ARG A 145 8.55 -10.77 -32.07
C ARG A 145 7.65 -11.14 -30.89
N GLY A 146 7.19 -12.39 -30.81
CA GLY A 146 6.27 -12.83 -29.76
C GLY A 146 4.92 -12.10 -29.79
N LYS A 147 4.54 -11.52 -30.93
CA LYS A 147 3.23 -10.86 -31.10
C LYS A 147 2.26 -11.86 -31.72
N TYR A 148 1.28 -12.29 -30.94
CA TYR A 148 0.30 -13.27 -31.39
C TYR A 148 -0.89 -12.59 -32.08
N PHE A 149 -0.99 -12.74 -33.39
CA PHE A 149 -2.14 -12.35 -34.20
C PHE A 149 -2.88 -13.61 -34.65
N SER A 150 -4.20 -13.63 -34.51
CA SER A 150 -5.01 -14.64 -35.17
C SER A 150 -5.02 -14.35 -36.66
N VAL A 151 -4.49 -15.28 -37.45
CA VAL A 151 -4.47 -15.12 -38.90
C VAL A 151 -5.82 -15.55 -39.46
N ILE A 152 -6.45 -14.65 -40.20
CA ILE A 152 -7.76 -14.85 -40.81
C ILE A 152 -7.55 -14.73 -42.31
N SER A 153 -7.65 -15.85 -43.05
CA SER A 153 -7.52 -15.88 -44.50
C SER A 153 -8.66 -16.60 -45.21
N ALA A 154 -9.54 -17.29 -44.47
CA ALA A 154 -10.81 -17.83 -44.94
C ALA A 154 -11.93 -17.64 -43.91
N GLU A 155 -13.18 -17.86 -44.34
CA GLU A 155 -14.39 -17.67 -43.51
C GLU A 155 -14.40 -18.52 -42.23
N GLU A 156 -13.92 -19.76 -42.30
CA GLU A 156 -13.79 -20.66 -41.16
C GLU A 156 -12.81 -20.16 -40.09
N ASP A 157 -11.82 -19.33 -40.46
CA ASP A 157 -10.82 -18.81 -39.52
C ASP A 157 -11.42 -17.74 -38.61
N VAL A 158 -12.49 -17.06 -39.05
CA VAL A 158 -13.16 -16.01 -38.27
C VAL A 158 -13.72 -16.57 -36.96
N ALA A 159 -14.32 -17.77 -37.00
CA ALA A 159 -14.86 -18.43 -35.82
C ALA A 159 -13.77 -19.00 -34.88
N ASN A 160 -12.58 -19.27 -35.43
CA ASN A 160 -11.45 -19.87 -34.72
C ASN A 160 -10.45 -18.82 -34.18
N ALA A 161 -10.73 -17.54 -34.34
CA ALA A 161 -9.87 -16.48 -33.86
C ALA A 161 -9.81 -16.46 -32.32
N THR A 162 -8.62 -16.72 -31.76
CA THR A 162 -8.36 -16.80 -30.32
C THR A 162 -7.73 -15.53 -29.73
N SER A 163 -7.30 -14.61 -30.57
CA SER A 163 -6.68 -13.33 -30.20
C SER A 163 -7.62 -12.17 -30.54
N SER A 164 -7.55 -11.09 -29.75
CA SER A 164 -8.19 -9.81 -30.10
C SER A 164 -7.45 -9.05 -31.21
N ARG A 165 -6.26 -9.51 -31.61
CA ARG A 165 -5.47 -8.95 -32.71
C ARG A 165 -5.54 -9.84 -33.94
N TYR A 166 -5.82 -9.23 -35.09
CA TYR A 166 -6.05 -9.96 -36.35
C TYR A 166 -4.98 -9.63 -37.38
N LEU A 167 -4.42 -10.67 -38.00
CA LEU A 167 -3.71 -10.56 -39.27
C LEU A 167 -4.71 -10.99 -40.35
N LEU A 168 -5.39 -10.00 -40.93
CA LEU A 168 -6.45 -10.23 -41.90
C LEU A 168 -5.85 -10.28 -43.31
N LYS A 169 -5.76 -11.48 -43.88
CA LYS A 169 -5.25 -11.71 -45.23
C LYS A 169 -6.44 -11.77 -46.18
N VAL A 170 -6.86 -10.60 -46.64
CA VAL A 170 -8.17 -10.42 -47.30
C VAL A 170 -8.30 -11.16 -48.62
N HIS A 171 -7.18 -11.46 -49.28
CA HIS A 171 -7.17 -12.18 -50.56
C HIS A 171 -6.76 -13.64 -50.41
N GLY A 172 -6.65 -14.17 -49.20
CA GLY A 172 -6.24 -15.56 -48.97
C GLY A 172 -4.76 -15.73 -48.62
N ASP A 173 -4.30 -16.99 -48.60
CA ASP A 173 -3.02 -17.35 -48.00
C ASP A 173 -2.45 -18.66 -48.59
N PHE A 174 -1.19 -18.63 -49.02
CA PHE A 174 -0.53 -19.81 -49.59
C PHE A 174 -0.21 -20.91 -48.57
N ARG A 175 -0.32 -20.66 -47.26
CA ARG A 175 -0.21 -21.72 -46.25
C ARG A 175 -1.30 -22.80 -46.36
N LYS A 176 -2.47 -22.46 -46.91
CA LYS A 176 -3.55 -23.43 -47.20
C LYS A 176 -3.29 -24.24 -48.47
N GLY A 177 -2.16 -24.00 -49.14
CA GLY A 177 -1.76 -24.61 -50.41
C GLY A 177 -1.81 -23.61 -51.56
N PHE A 178 -0.89 -23.77 -52.52
CA PHE A 178 -0.80 -22.96 -53.73
C PHE A 178 -1.90 -23.35 -54.74
N LYS A 179 -3.14 -23.01 -54.41
CA LYS A 179 -4.31 -23.31 -55.23
C LYS A 179 -5.17 -22.08 -55.46
N GLY A 180 -5.79 -22.00 -56.63
CA GLY A 180 -6.68 -20.91 -57.01
C GLY A 180 -7.97 -20.80 -56.19
N GLU A 181 -8.40 -21.86 -55.49
CA GLU A 181 -9.54 -21.81 -54.56
C GLU A 181 -9.22 -21.08 -53.25
N ASN A 182 -7.93 -20.97 -52.89
CA ASN A 182 -7.47 -20.40 -51.62
C ASN A 182 -7.07 -18.92 -51.74
N VAL A 183 -7.13 -18.34 -52.94
CA VAL A 183 -6.67 -16.97 -53.20
C VAL A 183 -7.61 -16.21 -54.14
N VAL A 184 -7.70 -14.90 -53.97
CA VAL A 184 -8.49 -13.99 -54.81
C VAL A 184 -7.58 -13.38 -55.87
N LEU A 185 -7.63 -13.91 -57.09
CA LEU A 185 -6.68 -13.52 -58.15
C LEU A 185 -7.31 -13.30 -59.54
N LYS A 186 -8.35 -14.07 -59.86
CA LYS A 186 -9.03 -14.02 -61.17
C LYS A 186 -10.28 -13.15 -61.10
N GLU A 187 -10.75 -12.70 -62.26
CA GLU A 187 -11.88 -11.78 -62.41
C GLU A 187 -13.13 -12.21 -61.62
N ASP A 188 -13.52 -13.49 -61.70
CA ASP A 188 -14.68 -14.02 -61.00
C ASP A 188 -14.59 -13.93 -59.47
N ASP A 189 -13.38 -14.03 -58.90
CA ASP A 189 -13.16 -13.95 -57.45
C ASP A 189 -13.43 -12.53 -56.93
N TYR A 190 -13.04 -11.52 -57.71
CA TYR A 190 -13.26 -10.12 -57.35
C TYR A 190 -14.74 -9.75 -57.46
N LEU A 191 -15.42 -10.18 -58.54
CA LEU A 191 -16.84 -9.91 -58.75
C LEU A 191 -17.74 -10.53 -57.68
N ASN A 192 -17.39 -11.72 -57.19
CA ASN A 192 -18.17 -12.44 -56.19
C ASN A 192 -17.59 -12.34 -54.77
N TYR A 193 -16.64 -11.42 -54.53
CA TYR A 193 -15.88 -11.35 -53.27
C TYR A 193 -16.79 -11.25 -52.02
N ASP A 194 -17.74 -10.31 -52.01
CA ASP A 194 -18.65 -10.12 -50.87
C ASP A 194 -19.59 -11.32 -50.64
N GLN A 195 -19.83 -12.15 -51.66
CA GLN A 195 -20.63 -13.38 -51.55
C GLN A 195 -19.80 -14.57 -51.07
N ASN A 196 -18.54 -14.66 -51.53
CA ASN A 196 -17.63 -15.75 -51.20
C ASN A 196 -16.97 -15.55 -49.82
N TYR A 197 -16.72 -14.30 -49.42
CA TYR A 197 -16.03 -13.92 -48.17
C TYR A 197 -16.83 -12.91 -47.32
N PRO A 198 -18.09 -13.20 -46.96
CA PRO A 198 -18.96 -12.25 -46.27
C PRO A 198 -18.47 -11.86 -44.86
N LEU A 199 -17.94 -12.81 -44.06
CA LEU A 199 -17.45 -12.51 -42.71
C LEU A 199 -16.16 -11.70 -42.76
N ILE A 200 -15.21 -12.05 -43.64
CA ILE A 200 -13.98 -11.27 -43.82
C ILE A 200 -14.29 -9.86 -44.30
N SER A 201 -15.22 -9.71 -45.27
CA SER A 201 -15.67 -8.40 -45.76
C SER A 201 -16.29 -7.56 -44.65
N ASN A 202 -17.17 -8.14 -43.82
CA ASN A 202 -17.79 -7.44 -42.68
C ASN A 202 -16.78 -7.05 -41.59
N LEU A 203 -15.81 -7.93 -41.32
CA LEU A 203 -14.73 -7.64 -40.38
C LEU A 203 -13.87 -6.47 -40.88
N MET A 204 -13.48 -6.48 -42.16
CA MET A 204 -12.73 -5.38 -42.78
C MET A 204 -13.52 -4.06 -42.74
N LYS A 205 -14.82 -4.08 -43.07
CA LYS A 205 -15.71 -2.91 -42.97
C LYS A 205 -15.72 -2.34 -41.55
N THR A 206 -15.79 -3.19 -40.53
CA THR A 206 -15.77 -2.81 -39.13
C THR A 206 -14.43 -2.19 -38.74
N ILE A 207 -13.31 -2.84 -39.09
CA ILE A 207 -11.97 -2.33 -38.76
C ILE A 207 -11.74 -0.96 -39.40
N ILE A 208 -12.03 -0.78 -40.68
CA ILE A 208 -11.89 0.51 -41.39
C ILE A 208 -12.76 1.59 -40.75
N ALA A 209 -13.95 1.25 -40.24
CA ALA A 209 -14.84 2.21 -39.62
C ALA A 209 -14.39 2.65 -38.20
N THR A 210 -13.69 1.80 -37.45
CA THR A 210 -13.37 2.06 -36.04
C THR A 210 -11.88 2.35 -35.76
N HIS A 211 -11.00 2.14 -36.73
CA HIS A 211 -9.54 2.23 -36.59
C HIS A 211 -8.91 3.23 -37.57
N THR A 212 -7.72 3.72 -37.20
CA THR A 212 -6.88 4.51 -38.10
C THR A 212 -6.07 3.58 -38.99
N ILE A 213 -6.27 3.68 -40.30
CA ILE A 213 -5.58 2.84 -41.28
C ILE A 213 -4.36 3.58 -41.85
N VAL A 214 -3.21 2.91 -41.89
CA VAL A 214 -1.99 3.37 -42.56
C VAL A 214 -1.61 2.38 -43.67
N PHE A 215 -1.74 2.81 -44.92
CA PHE A 215 -1.35 2.05 -46.10
C PHE A 215 0.16 2.15 -46.33
N ILE A 216 0.83 1.00 -46.46
CA ILE A 216 2.27 0.88 -46.70
C ILE A 216 2.54 -0.20 -47.76
N GLY A 217 3.39 0.11 -48.76
CA GLY A 217 3.68 -0.83 -49.84
C GLY A 217 2.48 -1.15 -50.75
N TYR A 218 1.48 -0.28 -50.78
CA TYR A 218 0.22 -0.53 -51.45
C TYR A 218 0.02 0.43 -52.63
N GLY A 219 -0.48 -0.07 -53.76
CA GLY A 219 -0.61 0.73 -55.00
C GLY A 219 -1.94 1.48 -55.17
N LEU A 220 -2.87 1.41 -54.21
CA LEU A 220 -4.25 1.97 -54.29
C LEU A 220 -5.07 1.57 -55.53
N GLY A 221 -4.61 0.61 -56.33
CA GLY A 221 -5.25 0.20 -57.59
C GLY A 221 -6.30 -0.90 -57.45
N ASP A 222 -6.54 -1.41 -56.24
CA ASP A 222 -7.49 -2.50 -56.01
C ASP A 222 -8.94 -1.99 -55.99
N TYR A 223 -9.80 -2.61 -56.80
CA TYR A 223 -11.20 -2.21 -56.90
C TYR A 223 -11.99 -2.47 -55.61
N ASN A 224 -11.81 -3.64 -54.99
CA ASN A 224 -12.59 -4.06 -53.83
C ASN A 224 -12.28 -3.17 -52.62
N ILE A 225 -10.99 -2.91 -52.38
CA ILE A 225 -10.57 -2.05 -51.26
C ILE A 225 -11.02 -0.59 -51.46
N ASN A 226 -10.92 -0.04 -52.68
CA ASN A 226 -11.40 1.30 -52.98
C ASN A 226 -12.93 1.43 -52.83
N MET A 227 -13.69 0.41 -53.21
CA MET A 227 -15.14 0.38 -53.03
C MET A 227 -15.52 0.40 -51.55
N LEU A 228 -14.81 -0.38 -50.73
CA LEU A 228 -15.02 -0.44 -49.29
C LEU A 228 -14.71 0.88 -48.58
N LEU A 229 -13.56 1.50 -48.90
CA LEU A 229 -13.21 2.82 -48.35
C LEU A 229 -14.28 3.88 -48.69
N ASN A 230 -14.75 3.89 -49.94
CA ASN A 230 -15.82 4.79 -50.36
C ASN A 230 -17.16 4.51 -49.65
N TRP A 231 -17.46 3.24 -49.37
CA TRP A 231 -18.66 2.85 -48.62
C TRP A 231 -18.61 3.38 -47.19
N VAL A 232 -17.52 3.16 -46.45
CA VAL A 232 -17.36 3.67 -45.07
C VAL A 232 -17.42 5.20 -45.05
N ARG A 233 -16.72 5.86 -45.99
CA ARG A 233 -16.72 7.33 -46.12
C ARG A 233 -18.13 7.89 -46.29
N LYS A 234 -18.96 7.28 -47.13
CA LYS A 234 -20.35 7.73 -47.36
C LYS A 234 -21.23 7.60 -46.11
N LEU A 235 -21.01 6.57 -45.30
CA LEU A 235 -21.78 6.34 -44.07
C LEU A 235 -21.38 7.28 -42.93
N GLN A 236 -20.08 7.52 -42.75
CA GLN A 236 -19.55 8.32 -41.64
C GLN A 236 -19.59 9.84 -41.90
N LYS A 237 -19.72 10.29 -43.16
CA LYS A 237 -19.77 11.71 -43.55
C LYS A 237 -18.63 12.52 -42.92
N ASP A 238 -18.95 13.49 -42.05
CA ASP A 238 -17.99 14.39 -41.42
C ASP A 238 -17.16 13.71 -40.32
N SER A 239 -17.60 12.54 -39.81
CA SER A 239 -16.89 11.75 -38.80
C SER A 239 -15.96 10.68 -39.40
N PHE A 240 -15.72 10.74 -40.72
CA PHE A 240 -14.84 9.78 -41.40
C PHE A 240 -13.38 10.00 -41.02
N HIS A 241 -12.78 9.00 -40.37
CA HIS A 241 -11.35 9.00 -40.07
C HIS A 241 -10.57 8.70 -41.36
N LYS A 242 -10.00 9.75 -41.97
CA LYS A 242 -9.26 9.63 -43.23
C LYS A 242 -8.04 8.71 -43.05
N PRO A 243 -7.89 7.63 -43.83
CA PRO A 243 -6.71 6.79 -43.77
C PRO A 243 -5.46 7.52 -44.30
N PHE A 244 -4.30 7.09 -43.83
CA PHE A 244 -3.00 7.60 -44.23
C PHE A 244 -2.38 6.71 -45.30
N PHE A 245 -1.66 7.31 -46.24
CA PHE A 245 -0.95 6.61 -47.30
C PHE A 245 0.51 7.03 -47.31
N ILE A 246 1.41 6.07 -47.12
CA ILE A 246 2.85 6.30 -47.19
C ILE A 246 3.27 6.19 -48.66
N ARG A 247 3.61 7.32 -49.27
CA ARG A 247 4.12 7.40 -50.64
C ARG A 247 5.65 7.35 -50.63
N THR A 248 6.23 6.47 -51.44
CA THR A 248 7.69 6.27 -51.53
C THR A 248 8.22 6.45 -52.94
N ASP A 249 7.64 7.36 -53.70
CA ASP A 249 8.22 7.77 -54.98
C ASP A 249 9.48 8.61 -54.72
N PRO A 250 10.44 8.65 -55.66
CA PRO A 250 11.69 9.40 -55.46
C PRO A 250 11.52 10.92 -55.59
N SER A 251 10.42 11.39 -56.20
CA SER A 251 10.14 12.81 -56.38
C SER A 251 8.96 13.27 -55.51
N PRO A 252 9.00 14.51 -54.98
CA PRO A 252 7.88 15.10 -54.25
C PRO A 252 6.57 15.04 -55.04
N ILE A 253 5.47 14.87 -54.34
CA ILE A 253 4.14 14.79 -54.95
C ILE A 253 3.76 16.12 -55.61
N GLU A 254 3.21 16.06 -56.81
CA GLU A 254 2.62 17.23 -57.48
C GLU A 254 1.35 17.69 -56.75
N ASN A 255 1.14 19.00 -56.62
CA ASN A 255 0.01 19.58 -55.88
C ASN A 255 -1.35 19.10 -56.40
N GLU A 256 -1.51 18.99 -57.72
CA GLU A 256 -2.72 18.50 -58.36
C GLU A 256 -3.02 17.05 -57.98
N THR A 257 -1.97 16.23 -57.89
CA THR A 257 -2.05 14.82 -57.48
C THR A 257 -2.34 14.68 -55.98
N LEU A 258 -1.79 15.57 -55.15
CA LEU A 258 -2.10 15.63 -53.72
C LEU A 258 -3.59 15.96 -53.48
N ILE A 259 -4.11 16.99 -54.15
CA ILE A 259 -5.54 17.39 -54.09
C ILE A 259 -6.45 16.24 -54.55
N TYR A 260 -6.05 15.50 -55.58
CA TYR A 260 -6.80 14.33 -56.05
C TYR A 260 -6.95 13.25 -54.96
N TYR A 261 -5.86 12.92 -54.25
CA TYR A 261 -5.91 11.94 -53.16
C TYR A 261 -6.68 12.44 -51.94
N GLU A 262 -6.53 13.71 -51.57
CA GLU A 262 -7.30 14.32 -50.48
C GLU A 262 -8.81 14.31 -50.74
N ASN A 263 -9.22 14.58 -51.99
CA ASN A 263 -10.61 14.49 -52.42
C ASN A 263 -11.15 13.05 -52.43
N LYS A 264 -10.29 12.05 -52.58
CA LYS A 264 -10.63 10.63 -52.33
C LYS A 264 -10.73 10.28 -50.85
N GLY A 265 -10.38 11.20 -49.96
CA GLY A 265 -10.44 11.00 -48.52
C GLY A 265 -9.18 10.37 -47.92
N LEU A 266 -8.05 10.42 -48.63
CA LEU A 266 -6.75 9.92 -48.16
C LEU A 266 -5.89 11.09 -47.65
N ARG A 267 -5.06 10.84 -46.64
CA ARG A 267 -3.98 11.74 -46.23
C ARG A 267 -2.64 11.16 -46.69
N ILE A 268 -1.80 11.96 -47.34
CA ILE A 268 -0.53 11.48 -47.90
C ILE A 268 0.64 11.85 -46.98
N ILE A 269 1.50 10.87 -46.68
CA ILE A 269 2.81 11.09 -46.07
C ILE A 269 3.85 10.77 -47.13
N ASP A 270 4.49 11.80 -47.67
CA ASP A 270 5.42 11.66 -48.79
C ASP A 270 6.86 11.46 -48.29
N ALA A 271 7.49 10.34 -48.61
CA ALA A 271 8.85 10.06 -48.16
C ALA A 271 9.89 10.97 -48.86
N ALA A 272 9.60 11.41 -50.09
CA ALA A 272 10.47 12.32 -50.85
C ALA A 272 10.61 13.71 -50.20
N SER A 273 9.67 14.11 -49.33
CA SER A 273 9.81 15.35 -48.55
C SER A 273 10.69 15.18 -47.31
N LEU A 274 11.10 13.95 -46.97
CA LEU A 274 11.90 13.63 -45.78
C LEU A 274 13.36 13.32 -46.10
N ILE A 275 13.61 12.70 -47.26
CA ILE A 275 14.95 12.27 -47.66
C ILE A 275 15.13 12.35 -49.18
N ASP A 276 16.27 12.90 -49.61
CA ASP A 276 16.73 12.80 -50.99
C ASP A 276 17.32 11.40 -51.22
N SER A 277 16.73 10.62 -52.13
CA SER A 277 17.17 9.24 -52.41
C SER A 277 17.06 8.92 -53.90
N ASN A 278 17.84 7.95 -54.40
CA ASN A 278 17.73 7.55 -55.80
C ASN A 278 16.45 6.74 -56.07
N GLU A 279 16.10 6.56 -57.35
CA GLU A 279 14.90 5.84 -57.79
C GLU A 279 14.73 4.45 -57.13
N TYR A 280 15.84 3.73 -56.89
CA TYR A 280 15.85 2.35 -56.39
C TYR A 280 15.88 2.21 -54.86
N ASP A 281 16.06 3.31 -54.10
CA ASP A 281 16.29 3.28 -52.64
C ASP A 281 14.98 3.21 -51.82
N TYR A 282 14.07 2.30 -52.19
CA TYR A 282 12.77 2.14 -51.54
C TYR A 282 12.88 1.84 -50.03
N LEU A 283 13.85 0.99 -49.63
CA LEU A 283 14.05 0.63 -48.23
C LEU A 283 14.40 1.85 -47.37
N GLU A 284 15.20 2.78 -47.89
CA GLU A 284 15.58 4.00 -47.19
C GLU A 284 14.37 4.93 -47.03
N ARG A 285 13.55 5.10 -48.08
CA ARG A 285 12.33 5.90 -48.03
C ARG A 285 11.29 5.36 -47.05
N TYR A 286 11.01 4.05 -47.08
CA TYR A 286 10.13 3.44 -46.07
C TYR A 286 10.72 3.58 -44.67
N SER A 287 12.03 3.40 -44.53
CA SER A 287 12.71 3.53 -43.24
C SER A 287 12.59 4.93 -42.67
N ALA A 288 12.79 5.98 -43.49
CA ALA A 288 12.71 7.37 -43.05
C ALA A 288 11.34 7.70 -42.42
N VAL A 289 10.24 7.33 -43.10
CA VAL A 289 8.89 7.55 -42.58
C VAL A 289 8.64 6.72 -41.31
N MET A 290 9.02 5.44 -41.32
CA MET A 290 8.77 4.56 -40.19
C MET A 290 9.61 4.92 -38.96
N ASP A 291 10.87 5.34 -39.13
CA ASP A 291 11.71 5.82 -38.04
C ASP A 291 11.14 7.10 -37.44
N LEU A 292 10.63 8.00 -38.28
CA LEU A 292 9.93 9.20 -37.83
C LEU A 292 8.68 8.88 -36.98
N LEU A 293 7.88 7.90 -37.41
CA LEU A 293 6.72 7.42 -36.64
C LEU A 293 7.13 6.81 -35.30
N ILE A 294 8.13 5.91 -35.31
CA ILE A 294 8.60 5.21 -34.10
C ILE A 294 9.25 6.17 -33.10
N GLU A 295 9.99 7.15 -33.59
CA GLU A 295 10.73 8.09 -32.76
C GLU A 295 9.92 9.32 -32.34
N SER A 296 8.70 9.49 -32.86
CA SER A 296 7.84 10.61 -32.52
C SER A 296 7.43 10.56 -31.03
N GLN A 297 7.97 11.49 -30.25
CA GLN A 297 7.54 11.75 -28.87
C GLN A 297 6.89 13.13 -28.83
N GLU A 298 5.77 13.25 -28.10
CA GLU A 298 5.00 14.51 -28.00
C GLU A 298 5.89 15.71 -27.61
N ASN A 299 6.88 15.48 -26.74
CA ASN A 299 7.83 16.50 -26.27
C ASN A 299 8.87 16.96 -27.32
N LYS A 300 9.15 16.18 -28.38
CA LYS A 300 10.10 16.54 -29.45
C LYS A 300 9.53 17.62 -30.38
N PHE A 301 8.22 17.82 -30.35
CA PHE A 301 7.52 18.86 -31.09
C PHE A 301 7.43 20.20 -30.34
N ILE A 302 7.96 20.28 -29.11
CA ILE A 302 8.02 21.54 -28.35
C ILE A 302 9.14 22.37 -28.97
N THR A 303 8.77 23.43 -29.68
CA THR A 303 9.72 24.28 -30.43
C THR A 303 9.89 25.65 -29.79
N LYS A 304 8.95 26.07 -28.93
CA LYS A 304 8.94 27.37 -28.27
C LYS A 304 8.85 27.22 -26.75
N ASP A 305 9.51 28.11 -26.03
CA ASP A 305 9.42 28.22 -24.56
C ASP A 305 7.95 28.35 -24.09
N ASP A 306 7.13 29.02 -24.88
CA ASP A 306 5.71 29.25 -24.61
C ASP A 306 4.87 27.96 -24.59
N GLU A 307 5.32 26.90 -25.27
CA GLU A 307 4.65 25.60 -25.36
C GLU A 307 4.95 24.70 -24.15
N VAL A 308 6.00 25.00 -23.38
CA VAL A 308 6.43 24.19 -22.22
C VAL A 308 5.37 24.21 -21.11
N ILE A 309 4.86 25.38 -20.74
CA ILE A 309 3.85 25.50 -19.68
C ILE A 309 2.56 24.79 -20.08
N ASP A 310 2.14 24.95 -21.33
CA ASP A 310 0.94 24.31 -21.86
C ASP A 310 1.08 22.79 -21.92
N TYR A 311 2.27 22.28 -22.28
CA TYR A 311 2.57 20.86 -22.27
C TYR A 311 2.50 20.26 -20.87
N ILE A 312 3.20 20.86 -19.89
CA ILE A 312 3.19 20.36 -18.50
C ILE A 312 1.77 20.45 -17.92
N TYR A 313 1.06 21.55 -18.20
CA TYR A 313 -0.33 21.72 -17.78
C TYR A 313 -1.25 20.66 -18.38
N GLY A 314 -1.11 20.32 -19.66
CA GLY A 314 -1.89 19.26 -20.31
C GLY A 314 -1.69 17.89 -19.66
N LYS A 315 -0.47 17.57 -19.23
CA LYS A 315 -0.15 16.30 -18.55
C LYS A 315 -0.64 16.24 -17.10
N ILE A 316 -0.53 17.36 -16.36
CA ILE A 316 -0.82 17.39 -14.92
C ILE A 316 -2.28 17.75 -14.61
N SER A 317 -2.91 18.64 -15.37
CA SER A 317 -4.26 19.16 -15.05
C SER A 317 -5.33 18.09 -14.75
N PRO A 318 -5.34 16.89 -15.39
CA PRO A 318 -6.28 15.84 -14.97
C PRO A 318 -6.11 15.42 -13.50
N LEU A 319 -4.88 15.45 -12.99
CA LEU A 319 -4.55 15.06 -11.62
C LEU A 319 -5.00 16.08 -10.57
N PHE A 320 -5.50 17.27 -10.97
CA PHE A 320 -6.06 18.25 -10.04
C PHE A 320 -7.31 17.75 -9.33
N ALA A 321 -7.96 16.70 -9.87
CA ALA A 321 -9.05 16.00 -9.20
C ALA A 321 -8.59 15.27 -7.92
N LEU A 322 -7.30 14.99 -7.77
CA LEU A 322 -6.73 14.33 -6.59
C LEU A 322 -6.29 15.36 -5.55
N GLN A 323 -6.51 15.05 -4.29
CA GLN A 323 -6.05 15.90 -3.19
C GLN A 323 -4.55 15.78 -2.98
N TYR A 324 -3.98 14.60 -3.23
CA TYR A 324 -2.55 14.37 -3.13
C TYR A 324 -2.08 13.33 -4.13
N ILE A 325 -0.84 13.40 -4.57
CA ILE A 325 -0.19 12.38 -5.40
C ILE A 325 1.16 11.99 -4.82
N ARG A 326 1.53 10.72 -4.98
CA ARG A 326 2.88 10.27 -4.62
C ARG A 326 3.86 10.83 -5.63
N LYS A 327 4.92 11.47 -5.16
CA LYS A 327 5.92 12.14 -6.02
C LYS A 327 6.52 11.19 -7.03
N ILE A 328 6.88 9.99 -6.57
CA ILE A 328 7.53 8.95 -7.37
C ILE A 328 6.69 8.48 -8.56
N ASP A 329 5.36 8.64 -8.51
CA ASP A 329 4.46 8.16 -9.56
C ASP A 329 4.37 9.14 -10.74
N LEU A 330 4.79 10.41 -10.54
CA LEU A 330 4.86 11.39 -11.63
C LEU A 330 5.77 10.95 -12.78
N LYS A 331 6.71 10.03 -12.55
CA LYS A 331 7.50 9.39 -13.61
C LYS A 331 6.61 8.79 -14.72
N HIS A 332 5.43 8.27 -14.37
CA HIS A 332 4.49 7.70 -15.34
C HIS A 332 3.80 8.77 -16.19
N VAL A 333 3.45 9.90 -15.57
CA VAL A 333 2.84 11.07 -16.24
C VAL A 333 3.79 11.66 -17.27
N PHE A 334 5.09 11.69 -16.95
CA PHE A 334 6.15 12.21 -17.81
C PHE A 334 6.88 11.13 -18.60
N GLU A 335 6.25 9.95 -18.81
CA GLU A 335 6.77 8.90 -19.69
C GLU A 335 8.24 8.49 -19.41
N TYR A 336 8.66 8.60 -18.14
CA TYR A 336 10.03 8.38 -17.65
C TYR A 336 11.10 9.30 -18.25
N ASP A 337 10.73 10.48 -18.74
CA ASP A 337 11.67 11.57 -19.05
C ASP A 337 12.37 12.08 -17.78
N TYR A 338 11.65 12.05 -16.65
CA TYR A 338 12.11 12.53 -15.35
C TYR A 338 11.87 11.48 -14.26
N HIS A 339 12.83 11.38 -13.34
CA HIS A 339 12.70 10.69 -12.07
C HIS A 339 12.35 11.71 -10.99
N PHE A 340 11.30 11.43 -10.22
CA PHE A 340 10.87 12.25 -9.10
C PHE A 340 11.26 11.54 -7.82
N GLU A 341 12.07 12.20 -7.01
CA GLU A 341 12.54 11.67 -5.75
C GLU A 341 11.55 11.96 -4.61
N VAL A 342 11.58 11.12 -3.59
CA VAL A 342 10.70 11.24 -2.40
C VAL A 342 10.97 12.51 -1.59
N ASN A 343 12.16 13.10 -1.75
CA ASN A 343 12.58 14.35 -1.14
C ASN A 343 12.10 15.61 -1.90
N GLY A 344 11.33 15.41 -2.97
CA GLY A 344 10.78 16.50 -3.77
C GLY A 344 11.68 16.98 -4.90
N THR A 345 12.87 16.41 -5.10
CA THR A 345 13.75 16.78 -6.20
C THR A 345 13.40 16.04 -7.50
N VAL A 346 13.71 16.67 -8.62
CA VAL A 346 13.48 16.12 -9.96
C VAL A 346 14.81 15.90 -10.66
N VAL A 347 15.01 14.70 -11.23
CA VAL A 347 16.21 14.32 -11.96
C VAL A 347 15.82 14.00 -13.40
N ARG A 348 16.43 14.67 -14.37
CA ARG A 348 16.24 14.35 -15.78
C ARG A 348 17.00 13.09 -16.17
N HIS A 349 16.37 12.22 -16.96
CA HIS A 349 17.09 11.13 -17.61
C HIS A 349 17.93 11.67 -18.77
N LYS A 350 19.25 11.48 -18.74
CA LYS A 350 20.24 12.10 -19.66
C LYS A 350 19.98 11.88 -21.17
N ASN A 351 19.13 10.92 -21.54
CA ASN A 351 18.83 10.55 -22.93
C ASN A 351 17.32 10.63 -23.30
N LYS A 352 16.45 11.12 -22.40
CA LYS A 352 14.99 11.18 -22.60
C LYS A 352 14.45 12.52 -22.07
N GLY A 353 13.78 13.29 -22.91
CA GLY A 353 13.18 14.57 -22.53
C GLY A 353 13.81 15.80 -23.19
N PHE A 354 12.96 16.71 -23.65
CA PHE A 354 13.28 18.14 -23.84
C PHE A 354 13.39 18.78 -22.44
N GLY A 355 14.24 19.77 -22.19
CA GLY A 355 14.51 20.30 -20.83
C GLY A 355 13.36 21.12 -20.22
N TYR A 356 12.13 20.61 -20.26
CA TYR A 356 10.91 21.33 -19.93
C TYR A 356 10.71 21.52 -18.42
N MET A 357 11.13 20.57 -17.58
CA MET A 357 11.10 20.77 -16.12
C MET A 357 12.14 21.78 -15.68
N GLU A 358 13.34 21.75 -16.27
CA GLU A 358 14.36 22.76 -16.00
C GLU A 358 13.83 24.17 -16.31
N ARG A 359 13.19 24.35 -17.48
CA ARG A 359 12.58 25.63 -17.85
C ARG A 359 11.46 26.05 -16.90
N PHE A 360 10.62 25.11 -16.45
CA PHE A 360 9.59 25.39 -15.45
C PHE A 360 10.18 25.91 -14.13
N PHE A 361 11.23 25.26 -13.61
CA PHE A 361 11.89 25.69 -12.37
C PHE A 361 12.68 27.01 -12.56
N GLU A 362 13.24 27.27 -13.74
CA GLU A 362 13.83 28.58 -14.06
C GLU A 362 12.78 29.70 -14.01
N LEU A 363 11.57 29.46 -14.55
CA LEU A 363 10.45 30.39 -14.45
C LEU A 363 9.98 30.57 -13.00
N LYS A 364 10.06 29.54 -12.16
CA LYS A 364 9.76 29.64 -10.72
C LYS A 364 10.71 30.60 -9.99
N GLU A 365 11.98 30.63 -10.35
CA GLU A 365 12.98 31.49 -9.70
C GLU A 365 13.00 32.92 -10.28
N SER A 366 12.78 33.09 -11.60
CA SER A 366 12.90 34.39 -12.27
C SER A 366 11.56 35.15 -12.42
N CYS A 367 11.39 36.25 -11.67
CA CYS A 367 10.25 37.16 -11.83
C CYS A 367 10.20 37.83 -13.21
N ASP A 368 11.34 38.21 -13.78
CA ASP A 368 11.41 38.92 -15.06
C ASP A 368 10.98 38.02 -16.22
N GLU A 369 11.38 36.74 -16.21
CA GLU A 369 10.95 35.78 -17.23
C GLU A 369 9.46 35.45 -17.11
N ARG A 370 8.90 35.36 -15.90
CA ARG A 370 7.46 35.17 -15.69
C ARG A 370 6.61 36.31 -16.24
N SER A 371 7.11 37.54 -16.20
CA SER A 371 6.40 38.72 -16.70
C SER A 371 6.19 38.69 -18.22
N LYS A 372 6.95 37.85 -18.95
CA LYS A 372 6.84 37.69 -20.41
C LYS A 372 5.74 36.70 -20.83
N LEU A 373 5.19 35.93 -19.89
CA LEU A 373 4.12 34.97 -20.17
C LEU A 373 2.81 35.69 -20.51
N SER A 374 2.04 35.13 -21.44
CA SER A 374 0.66 35.59 -21.65
C SER A 374 -0.19 35.34 -20.41
N LYS A 375 -1.30 36.08 -20.28
CA LYS A 375 -2.23 35.94 -19.14
C LYS A 375 -2.67 34.48 -18.91
N LYS A 376 -3.02 33.77 -19.98
CA LYS A 376 -3.44 32.36 -19.93
C LYS A 376 -2.32 31.43 -19.44
N GLN A 377 -1.08 31.67 -19.90
CA GLN A 377 0.08 30.87 -19.47
C GLN A 377 0.45 31.16 -18.01
N TYR A 378 0.33 32.41 -17.56
CA TYR A 378 0.57 32.77 -16.16
C TYR A 378 -0.43 32.08 -15.22
N GLU A 379 -1.72 32.04 -15.60
CA GLU A 379 -2.75 31.29 -14.86
C GLU A 379 -2.43 29.79 -14.80
N ARG A 380 -2.02 29.18 -15.92
CA ARG A 380 -1.58 27.78 -15.98
C ARG A 380 -0.32 27.51 -15.16
N PHE A 381 0.66 28.40 -15.22
CA PHE A 381 1.88 28.32 -14.42
C PHE A 381 1.57 28.35 -12.92
N ASN A 382 0.70 29.25 -12.46
CA ASN A 382 0.31 29.31 -11.06
C ASN A 382 -0.42 28.04 -10.61
N ALA A 383 -1.28 27.47 -11.46
CA ALA A 383 -1.93 26.19 -11.18
C ALA A 383 -0.90 25.05 -11.05
N LEU A 384 0.10 25.00 -11.94
CA LEU A 384 1.21 24.05 -11.88
C LEU A 384 2.08 24.24 -10.63
N PHE A 385 2.42 25.48 -10.30
CA PHE A 385 3.20 25.83 -9.12
C PHE A 385 2.49 25.35 -7.84
N ASN A 386 1.21 25.69 -7.69
CA ASN A 386 0.39 25.27 -6.56
C ASN A 386 0.29 23.74 -6.48
N PHE A 387 0.14 23.06 -7.63
CA PHE A 387 0.10 21.61 -7.68
C PHE A 387 1.42 20.97 -7.22
N PHE A 388 2.56 21.43 -7.73
CA PHE A 388 3.86 20.89 -7.33
C PHE A 388 4.18 21.18 -5.87
N GLU A 389 3.89 22.40 -5.40
CA GLU A 389 4.07 22.78 -3.99
C GLU A 389 3.23 21.91 -3.05
N LYS A 390 1.92 21.77 -3.34
CA LYS A 390 1.00 20.93 -2.56
C LYS A 390 1.49 19.48 -2.43
N ASN A 391 2.09 18.95 -3.50
CA ASN A 391 2.58 17.57 -3.57
C ASN A 391 4.07 17.43 -3.15
N GLY A 392 4.72 18.53 -2.76
CA GLY A 392 6.09 18.55 -2.28
C GLY A 392 7.15 18.34 -3.36
N VAL A 393 6.88 18.71 -4.62
CA VAL A 393 7.87 18.76 -5.70
C VAL A 393 8.49 20.15 -5.74
N ILE A 394 9.79 20.25 -5.44
CA ILE A 394 10.43 21.49 -5.01
C ILE A 394 11.30 22.09 -6.11
N CYS A 395 12.29 21.34 -6.61
CA CYS A 395 13.31 21.83 -7.54
C CYS A 395 14.00 20.68 -8.31
N MET A 396 14.90 21.05 -9.23
CA MET A 396 15.80 20.09 -9.87
C MET A 396 16.88 19.63 -8.86
N ALA A 397 17.29 18.37 -8.91
CA ALA A 397 18.28 17.81 -7.98
C ALA A 397 19.64 18.51 -8.00
N LYS A 398 20.04 19.10 -9.14
CA LYS A 398 21.27 19.90 -9.26
C LYS A 398 21.25 21.19 -8.43
N ASP A 399 20.05 21.69 -8.14
CA ASP A 399 19.79 22.93 -7.41
C ASP A 399 19.36 22.63 -5.95
N ALA A 400 19.41 21.36 -5.54
CA ALA A 400 19.02 20.93 -4.21
C ALA A 400 20.12 21.30 -3.19
N GLY A 401 19.80 22.26 -2.31
CA GLY A 401 20.54 22.51 -1.07
C GLY A 401 20.11 21.57 0.06
N THR A 402 20.21 22.02 1.32
CA THR A 402 19.63 21.31 2.47
C THR A 402 18.12 21.47 2.47
N LEU A 403 17.41 20.54 1.83
CA LEU A 403 15.95 20.54 1.78
C LEU A 403 15.37 19.96 3.07
N ASN A 404 14.59 20.76 3.80
CA ASN A 404 13.78 20.28 4.91
C ASN A 404 12.36 20.07 4.39
N THR A 405 11.93 18.80 4.25
CA THR A 405 10.59 18.48 3.76
C THR A 405 9.65 18.38 4.95
N SER A 406 8.71 19.31 5.09
CA SER A 406 7.67 19.18 6.12
C SER A 406 6.69 18.07 5.73
N ILE A 407 6.42 17.20 6.69
CA ILE A 407 5.42 16.13 6.56
C ILE A 407 4.16 16.62 7.28
N GLU A 408 3.09 16.82 6.51
CA GLU A 408 1.78 17.19 7.07
C GLU A 408 0.68 16.37 6.38
N ILE A 409 -0.17 15.75 7.19
CA ILE A 409 -1.38 15.05 6.74
C ILE A 409 -2.53 15.79 7.39
N ASN A 410 -3.51 16.26 6.60
CA ASN A 410 -4.62 17.09 7.05
C ASN A 410 -5.92 16.32 7.26
N SER A 411 -5.96 15.04 6.87
CA SER A 411 -7.16 14.22 6.89
C SER A 411 -7.71 14.04 8.31
N LEU A 412 -9.00 14.38 8.50
CA LEU A 412 -9.70 14.23 9.78
C LEU A 412 -9.68 12.79 10.31
N ALA A 413 -9.76 11.82 9.39
CA ALA A 413 -9.72 10.39 9.72
C ALA A 413 -8.35 9.97 10.27
N TYR A 414 -7.25 10.53 9.72
CA TYR A 414 -5.90 10.25 10.22
C TYR A 414 -5.75 10.70 11.67
N HIS A 415 -6.23 11.90 11.98
CA HIS A 415 -6.18 12.49 13.33
C HIS A 415 -7.23 11.95 14.31
N GLY A 416 -8.07 10.99 13.91
CA GLY A 416 -9.12 10.45 14.77
C GLY A 416 -10.18 11.48 15.19
N LYS A 417 -10.47 12.50 14.36
CA LYS A 417 -11.47 13.55 14.65
C LYS A 417 -12.89 13.06 14.36
N TYR A 418 -13.32 12.01 15.08
CA TYR A 418 -14.58 11.29 14.83
C TYR A 418 -15.84 12.19 14.93
N ASP A 419 -15.88 13.15 15.86
CA ASP A 419 -17.02 14.06 15.97
C ASP A 419 -17.18 15.01 14.77
N VAL A 420 -16.07 15.48 14.23
CA VAL A 420 -16.07 16.38 13.06
C VAL A 420 -16.56 15.60 11.84
N MET A 421 -16.13 14.34 11.71
CA MET A 421 -16.62 13.45 10.65
C MET A 421 -18.13 13.18 10.78
N LYS A 422 -18.64 12.92 11.99
CA LYS A 422 -20.09 12.72 12.24
C LYS A 422 -20.89 13.96 11.81
N LYS A 423 -20.45 15.16 12.20
CA LYS A 423 -21.09 16.43 11.79
C LYS A 423 -21.09 16.62 10.27
N PHE A 424 -19.97 16.35 9.61
CA PHE A 424 -19.86 16.47 8.15
C PHE A 424 -20.84 15.54 7.40
N ILE A 425 -21.11 14.35 7.94
CA ILE A 425 -22.07 13.41 7.33
C ILE A 425 -23.52 13.95 7.40
N GLU A 426 -23.86 14.68 8.47
CA GLU A 426 -25.19 15.25 8.70
C GLU A 426 -25.48 16.50 7.83
N GLU A 427 -24.44 17.18 7.36
CA GLU A 427 -24.56 18.34 6.46
C GLU A 427 -25.13 17.94 5.09
N GLN A 428 -25.77 18.85 4.36
CA GLN A 428 -26.26 18.57 3.00
C GLN A 428 -25.10 18.55 2.00
N SER A 429 -24.99 17.52 1.16
CA SER A 429 -23.95 17.44 0.11
C SER A 429 -24.18 18.50 -0.96
N VAL A 430 -23.11 19.16 -1.41
CA VAL A 430 -23.16 20.17 -2.47
C VAL A 430 -22.62 19.61 -3.79
N SER A 431 -21.69 18.64 -3.74
CA SER A 431 -21.15 17.97 -4.92
C SER A 431 -20.97 16.45 -4.73
N ILE A 432 -20.70 15.74 -5.82
CA ILE A 432 -20.42 14.30 -5.81
C ILE A 432 -19.12 13.97 -5.03
N GLU A 433 -18.16 14.89 -4.98
CA GLU A 433 -16.95 14.77 -4.17
C GLU A 433 -17.23 14.83 -2.67
N ASP A 434 -18.24 15.61 -2.24
CA ASP A 434 -18.69 15.61 -0.85
C ASP A 434 -19.30 14.25 -0.48
N ASP A 435 -20.13 13.69 -1.35
CA ASP A 435 -20.70 12.34 -1.17
C ASP A 435 -19.60 11.27 -1.11
N TYR A 436 -18.60 11.36 -1.99
CA TYR A 436 -17.43 10.48 -1.98
C TYR A 436 -16.67 10.54 -0.65
N LYS A 437 -16.46 11.75 -0.11
CA LYS A 437 -15.80 11.95 1.19
C LYS A 437 -16.68 11.45 2.36
N LYS A 438 -18.00 11.65 2.30
CA LYS A 438 -18.95 11.12 3.28
C LYS A 438 -18.95 9.59 3.31
N ALA A 439 -18.92 8.95 2.14
CA ALA A 439 -18.84 7.50 2.04
C ALA A 439 -17.58 6.97 2.75
N PHE A 440 -16.43 7.64 2.59
CA PHE A 440 -15.20 7.29 3.31
C PHE A 440 -15.34 7.48 4.82
N PHE A 441 -15.90 8.60 5.28
CA PHE A 441 -16.12 8.84 6.71
C PHE A 441 -17.12 7.85 7.34
N LEU A 442 -18.17 7.44 6.61
CA LEU A 442 -19.07 6.37 7.02
C LEU A 442 -18.29 5.06 7.25
N ALA A 443 -17.34 4.74 6.37
CA ALA A 443 -16.48 3.57 6.53
C ALA A 443 -15.57 3.66 7.77
N CYS A 444 -14.96 4.82 8.01
CA CYS A 444 -14.16 5.09 9.21
C CYS A 444 -14.95 4.98 10.52
N LEU A 445 -16.26 5.25 10.48
CA LEU A 445 -17.18 5.17 11.61
C LEU A 445 -17.89 3.80 11.73
N GLY A 446 -17.45 2.79 10.97
CA GLY A 446 -18.01 1.44 11.01
C GLY A 446 -19.43 1.31 10.43
N ARG A 447 -19.91 2.31 9.66
CA ARG A 447 -21.21 2.28 8.95
C ARG A 447 -21.01 1.76 7.52
N TRP A 448 -20.52 0.53 7.40
CA TRP A 448 -20.06 -0.03 6.12
C TRP A 448 -21.16 -0.30 5.10
N GLU A 449 -22.35 -0.71 5.54
CA GLU A 449 -23.51 -0.91 4.66
C GLU A 449 -23.91 0.40 3.97
N GLU A 450 -24.04 1.48 4.74
CA GLU A 450 -24.36 2.82 4.22
C GLU A 450 -23.24 3.38 3.33
N SER A 451 -21.98 3.13 3.70
CA SER A 451 -20.83 3.51 2.89
C SER A 451 -20.83 2.79 1.53
N TYR A 452 -21.10 1.48 1.52
CA TYR A 452 -21.18 0.67 0.30
C TYR A 452 -22.31 1.14 -0.62
N ASP A 453 -23.48 1.41 -0.04
CA ASP A 453 -24.65 1.91 -0.78
C ASP A 453 -24.37 3.29 -1.37
N LEU A 454 -23.76 4.19 -0.60
CA LEU A 454 -23.41 5.52 -1.09
C LEU A 454 -22.38 5.45 -2.21
N TYR A 455 -21.34 4.62 -2.11
CA TYR A 455 -20.42 4.39 -3.24
C TYR A 455 -21.12 3.84 -4.47
N SER A 456 -22.06 2.93 -4.30
CA SER A 456 -22.84 2.38 -5.43
C SER A 456 -23.67 3.46 -6.13
N ASN A 457 -24.25 4.39 -5.37
CA ASN A 457 -24.97 5.55 -5.94
C ASN A 457 -24.02 6.54 -6.63
N ILE A 458 -22.86 6.84 -6.03
CA ILE A 458 -21.83 7.71 -6.62
C ILE A 458 -21.32 7.14 -7.95
N ILE A 459 -21.12 5.83 -8.03
CA ILE A 459 -20.68 5.14 -9.25
C ILE A 459 -21.68 5.37 -10.39
N LEU A 460 -22.98 5.33 -10.11
CA LEU A 460 -24.01 5.59 -11.12
C LEU A 460 -23.99 7.07 -11.56
N ASN A 461 -24.00 8.00 -10.61
CA ASN A 461 -24.04 9.44 -10.91
C ASN A 461 -22.76 9.95 -11.61
N SER A 462 -21.60 9.36 -11.29
CA SER A 462 -20.31 9.78 -11.86
C SER A 462 -20.16 9.45 -13.35
N ILE A 463 -20.92 8.46 -13.87
CA ILE A 463 -20.98 8.18 -15.31
C ILE A 463 -21.71 9.32 -16.02
N ASP A 464 -22.83 9.78 -15.47
CA ASP A 464 -23.65 10.85 -16.05
C ASP A 464 -22.92 12.20 -16.04
N GLU A 465 -22.11 12.46 -15.01
CA GLU A 465 -21.28 13.66 -14.88
C GLU A 465 -19.92 13.56 -15.61
N SER A 466 -19.61 12.42 -16.25
CA SER A 466 -18.32 12.14 -16.90
C SER A 466 -17.09 12.28 -15.97
N ASN A 467 -17.25 12.02 -14.66
CA ASN A 467 -16.18 12.09 -13.67
C ASN A 467 -15.51 10.72 -13.48
N GLY A 468 -14.64 10.35 -14.43
CA GLY A 468 -13.95 9.06 -14.41
C GLY A 468 -13.06 8.82 -13.18
N CYS A 469 -12.55 9.88 -12.53
CA CYS A 469 -11.70 9.76 -11.34
C CYS A 469 -12.52 9.32 -10.12
N VAL A 470 -13.60 10.03 -9.81
CA VAL A 470 -14.51 9.67 -8.71
C VAL A 470 -15.12 8.29 -8.95
N TYR A 471 -15.50 7.97 -10.19
CA TYR A 471 -15.96 6.62 -10.57
C TYR A 471 -14.93 5.55 -10.17
N TYR A 472 -13.69 5.69 -10.64
CA TYR A 472 -12.63 4.70 -10.41
C TYR A 472 -12.30 4.55 -8.92
N LEU A 473 -12.12 5.67 -8.19
CA LEU A 473 -11.81 5.62 -6.76
C LEU A 473 -12.97 5.05 -5.93
N SER A 474 -14.23 5.32 -6.33
CA SER A 474 -15.41 4.74 -5.69
C SER A 474 -15.48 3.23 -5.89
N GLN A 475 -15.12 2.72 -7.08
CA GLN A 475 -15.03 1.28 -7.34
C GLN A 475 -13.96 0.61 -6.47
N ILE A 476 -12.78 1.23 -6.36
CA ILE A 476 -11.71 0.77 -5.47
C ILE A 476 -12.21 0.69 -4.03
N ASN A 477 -12.75 1.79 -3.49
CA ASN A 477 -13.24 1.83 -2.10
C ASN A 477 -14.37 0.83 -1.85
N ARG A 478 -15.34 0.74 -2.77
CA ARG A 478 -16.46 -0.21 -2.68
C ARG A 478 -15.97 -1.66 -2.61
N TYR A 479 -15.00 -2.03 -3.43
CA TYR A 479 -14.40 -3.36 -3.39
C TYR A 479 -13.62 -3.61 -2.08
N ARG A 480 -12.80 -2.65 -1.62
CA ARG A 480 -12.07 -2.79 -0.35
C ARG A 480 -13.01 -2.87 0.87
N ILE A 481 -14.14 -2.18 0.83
CA ILE A 481 -15.20 -2.27 1.85
C ILE A 481 -15.86 -3.64 1.81
N TYR A 482 -16.18 -4.17 0.62
CA TYR A 482 -16.68 -5.54 0.48
C TYR A 482 -15.73 -6.56 1.10
N GLN A 483 -14.42 -6.48 0.83
CA GLN A 483 -13.43 -7.36 1.46
C GLN A 483 -13.44 -7.24 2.99
N SER A 484 -13.59 -6.00 3.50
CA SER A 484 -13.70 -5.74 4.95
C SER A 484 -14.97 -6.38 5.55
N ILE A 485 -16.12 -6.24 4.88
CA ILE A 485 -17.40 -6.85 5.28
C ILE A 485 -17.28 -8.37 5.31
N THR A 486 -16.76 -9.00 4.25
CA THR A 486 -16.64 -10.45 4.15
C THR A 486 -15.70 -11.02 5.21
N GLN A 487 -14.57 -10.35 5.47
CA GLN A 487 -13.65 -10.71 6.55
C GLN A 487 -14.34 -10.60 7.91
N ALA A 488 -15.07 -9.52 8.16
CA ALA A 488 -15.75 -9.29 9.43
C ALA A 488 -16.88 -10.30 9.65
N VAL A 489 -17.71 -10.59 8.65
CA VAL A 489 -18.77 -11.62 8.73
C VAL A 489 -18.18 -12.98 9.10
N THR A 490 -17.06 -13.35 8.49
CA THR A 490 -16.35 -14.60 8.81
C THR A 490 -15.91 -14.63 10.28
N GLN A 491 -15.33 -13.53 10.77
CA GLN A 491 -14.90 -13.39 12.16
C GLN A 491 -16.07 -13.43 13.16
N PHE A 492 -17.17 -12.72 12.86
CA PHE A 492 -18.34 -12.67 13.74
C PHE A 492 -19.12 -14.01 13.75
N ASN A 493 -19.19 -14.73 12.63
CA ASN A 493 -19.83 -16.05 12.58
C ASN A 493 -19.04 -17.11 13.34
N GLY A 494 -17.70 -17.07 13.29
CA GLY A 494 -16.85 -18.05 13.99
C GLY A 494 -16.62 -17.73 15.47
N LEU A 495 -16.23 -16.48 15.79
CA LEU A 495 -15.74 -16.07 17.12
C LEU A 495 -16.69 -15.10 17.85
N GLY A 496 -17.68 -14.52 17.14
CA GLY A 496 -18.52 -13.44 17.66
C GLY A 496 -19.35 -13.82 18.89
N LEU A 497 -19.78 -15.08 19.02
CA LEU A 497 -20.47 -15.56 20.22
C LEU A 497 -19.54 -15.53 21.46
N LEU A 498 -18.27 -15.92 21.28
CA LEU A 498 -17.27 -15.90 22.36
C LEU A 498 -16.84 -14.47 22.71
N THR A 499 -16.76 -13.57 21.72
CA THR A 499 -16.25 -12.21 21.91
C THR A 499 -17.30 -11.24 22.45
N PHE A 500 -18.56 -11.33 22.02
CA PHE A 500 -19.62 -10.37 22.37
C PHE A 500 -20.74 -10.97 23.24
N GLY A 501 -20.68 -12.27 23.55
CA GLY A 501 -21.66 -12.96 24.40
C GLY A 501 -23.06 -13.09 23.78
N ARG A 502 -23.25 -12.66 22.53
CA ARG A 502 -24.48 -12.76 21.74
C ARG A 502 -24.13 -12.96 20.28
N HIS A 503 -25.00 -13.66 19.53
CA HIS A 503 -24.93 -13.62 18.06
C HIS A 503 -25.24 -12.21 17.58
N TYR A 504 -24.21 -11.49 17.13
CA TYR A 504 -24.37 -10.18 16.53
C TYR A 504 -24.22 -10.33 15.01
N LYS A 505 -25.30 -10.05 14.28
CA LYS A 505 -25.28 -9.92 12.81
C LYS A 505 -25.17 -8.43 12.48
N PRO A 506 -23.97 -7.92 12.15
CA PRO A 506 -23.76 -6.49 11.86
C PRO A 506 -24.44 -6.02 10.58
N PHE A 507 -24.78 -6.94 9.68
CA PHE A 507 -25.34 -6.66 8.36
C PHE A 507 -26.59 -7.50 8.11
N THR A 508 -27.50 -6.99 7.28
CA THR A 508 -28.70 -7.74 6.89
C THR A 508 -28.35 -8.87 5.93
N ASP A 509 -29.04 -10.02 6.04
CA ASP A 509 -28.80 -11.16 5.15
C ASP A 509 -29.12 -10.80 3.67
N GLU A 510 -30.07 -9.89 3.44
CA GLU A 510 -30.40 -9.36 2.11
C GLU A 510 -29.26 -8.53 1.51
N PHE A 511 -28.66 -7.63 2.30
CA PHE A 511 -27.49 -6.86 1.88
C PHE A 511 -26.31 -7.76 1.55
N LEU A 512 -25.99 -8.73 2.41
CA LEU A 512 -24.89 -9.68 2.16
C LEU A 512 -25.12 -10.49 0.87
N ALA A 513 -26.33 -10.98 0.64
CA ALA A 513 -26.66 -11.68 -0.59
C ALA A 513 -26.58 -10.78 -1.82
N ARG A 514 -26.86 -9.48 -1.69
CA ARG A 514 -26.76 -8.51 -2.79
C ARG A 514 -25.31 -8.23 -3.15
N ILE A 515 -24.47 -7.85 -2.19
CA ILE A 515 -23.06 -7.51 -2.45
C ILE A 515 -22.26 -8.71 -2.95
N GLU A 516 -22.57 -9.93 -2.49
CA GLU A 516 -21.94 -11.15 -2.99
C GLU A 516 -22.25 -11.33 -4.49
N ARG A 517 -23.52 -11.15 -4.91
CA ARG A 517 -23.89 -11.21 -6.34
C ARG A 517 -23.21 -10.13 -7.17
N GLU A 518 -23.06 -8.92 -6.63
CA GLU A 518 -22.40 -7.81 -7.31
C GLU A 518 -20.88 -8.03 -7.47
N MET A 519 -20.24 -8.69 -6.49
CA MET A 519 -18.79 -8.86 -6.44
C MET A 519 -18.30 -10.25 -6.86
N THR A 520 -19.20 -11.22 -7.07
CA THR A 520 -18.86 -12.54 -7.61
C THR A 520 -18.24 -12.38 -9.00
N ASN A 521 -16.99 -12.84 -9.17
CA ASN A 521 -16.15 -12.65 -10.37
C ASN A 521 -15.69 -11.22 -10.66
N PHE A 522 -15.83 -10.29 -9.72
CA PHE A 522 -15.19 -8.99 -9.86
C PHE A 522 -13.68 -9.12 -9.62
N ASN A 523 -12.89 -8.99 -10.70
CA ASN A 523 -11.44 -8.94 -10.61
C ASN A 523 -10.97 -7.48 -10.59
N ILE A 524 -10.35 -7.08 -9.47
CA ILE A 524 -9.86 -5.71 -9.33
C ILE A 524 -8.72 -5.39 -10.33
N ASP A 525 -7.88 -6.37 -10.70
CA ASP A 525 -6.76 -6.17 -11.65
C ASP A 525 -7.24 -5.71 -13.04
N ASP A 526 -8.48 -6.07 -13.39
CA ASP A 526 -9.09 -5.70 -14.66
C ASP A 526 -9.75 -4.32 -14.61
N LEU A 527 -9.92 -3.72 -13.42
CA LEU A 527 -10.66 -2.46 -13.26
C LEU A 527 -9.97 -1.31 -14.00
N PHE A 528 -8.67 -1.09 -13.77
CA PHE A 528 -7.95 0.01 -14.43
C PHE A 528 -7.83 -0.24 -15.94
N ASN A 529 -7.52 -1.48 -16.33
CA ASN A 529 -7.37 -1.88 -17.73
C ASN A 529 -8.70 -1.85 -18.49
N GLY A 530 -9.84 -1.98 -17.80
CA GLY A 530 -11.18 -1.85 -18.34
C GLY A 530 -11.67 -0.40 -18.51
N MET A 531 -11.01 0.58 -17.90
CA MET A 531 -11.36 1.99 -18.06
C MET A 531 -11.04 2.48 -19.49
N PRO A 532 -11.70 3.56 -19.99
CA PRO A 532 -11.34 4.15 -21.27
C PRO A 532 -9.86 4.52 -21.36
N PHE A 533 -9.23 4.34 -22.53
CA PHE A 533 -7.80 4.62 -22.72
C PHE A 533 -7.39 6.04 -22.26
N GLU A 534 -8.23 7.04 -22.54
CA GLU A 534 -8.00 8.42 -22.09
C GLU A 534 -7.86 8.52 -20.57
N PHE A 535 -8.66 7.75 -19.82
CA PHE A 535 -8.52 7.67 -18.37
C PHE A 535 -7.20 6.99 -18.00
N GLN A 536 -6.87 5.86 -18.62
CA GLN A 536 -5.63 5.14 -18.34
C GLN A 536 -4.38 5.98 -18.58
N LYS A 537 -4.35 6.78 -19.68
CA LYS A 537 -3.26 7.70 -19.99
C LYS A 537 -3.14 8.81 -18.94
N LYS A 538 -4.27 9.43 -18.56
CA LYS A 538 -4.31 10.58 -17.63
C LYS A 538 -4.01 10.17 -16.19
N TYR A 539 -4.49 9.01 -15.76
CA TYR A 539 -4.44 8.55 -14.38
C TYR A 539 -3.59 7.30 -14.19
N LYS A 540 -2.55 7.12 -15.01
CA LYS A 540 -1.62 5.97 -14.91
C LYS A 540 -1.05 5.79 -13.49
N ILE A 541 -0.92 6.89 -12.74
CA ILE A 541 -0.49 6.87 -11.34
C ILE A 541 -1.44 6.11 -10.39
N LEU A 542 -2.68 5.84 -10.80
CA LEU A 542 -3.70 5.15 -10.00
C LEU A 542 -3.78 3.64 -10.30
N GLU A 543 -3.01 3.14 -11.26
CA GLU A 543 -3.02 1.73 -11.67
C GLU A 543 -2.65 0.78 -10.52
N PHE A 544 -1.72 1.19 -9.64
CA PHE A 544 -1.33 0.34 -8.50
C PHE A 544 -2.47 0.11 -7.49
N LEU A 545 -3.54 0.93 -7.50
CA LEU A 545 -4.70 0.72 -6.63
C LEU A 545 -5.50 -0.51 -7.03
N SER A 546 -5.51 -0.84 -8.33
CA SER A 546 -6.16 -2.03 -8.87
C SER A 546 -5.32 -3.30 -8.76
N ASP A 547 -4.12 -3.24 -8.19
CA ASP A 547 -3.27 -4.42 -8.00
C ASP A 547 -3.79 -5.27 -6.83
N ASN A 548 -4.03 -6.56 -7.10
CA ASN A 548 -4.32 -7.58 -6.09
C ASN A 548 -3.20 -7.70 -5.04
N GLN A 549 -1.94 -7.44 -5.41
CA GLN A 549 -0.79 -7.35 -4.51
C GLN A 549 -0.50 -5.89 -4.11
N PHE A 550 -1.54 -5.19 -3.66
CA PHE A 550 -1.47 -3.79 -3.23
C PHE A 550 -0.19 -3.48 -2.42
N LEU A 551 0.60 -2.49 -2.89
CA LEU A 551 1.89 -2.04 -2.32
C LEU A 551 3.03 -3.07 -2.38
N TYR A 552 2.99 -4.04 -3.29
CA TYR A 552 4.09 -4.99 -3.49
C TYR A 552 5.43 -4.28 -3.75
N ASP A 553 5.47 -3.37 -4.73
CA ASP A 553 6.69 -2.63 -5.09
C ASP A 553 7.23 -1.81 -3.91
N ASP A 554 6.36 -1.18 -3.13
CA ASP A 554 6.73 -0.42 -1.93
C ASP A 554 7.28 -1.34 -0.84
N THR A 555 6.70 -2.53 -0.66
CA THR A 555 7.15 -3.53 0.31
C THR A 555 8.52 -4.11 -0.06
N VAL A 556 8.74 -4.44 -1.33
CA VAL A 556 10.05 -4.87 -1.85
C VAL A 556 11.08 -3.76 -1.61
N LYS A 557 10.72 -2.51 -1.91
CA LYS A 557 11.63 -1.39 -1.70
C LYS A 557 11.97 -1.15 -0.23
N LEU A 558 10.98 -1.29 0.66
CA LEU A 558 11.20 -1.22 2.10
C LEU A 558 12.16 -2.32 2.58
N PHE A 559 12.04 -3.54 2.08
CA PHE A 559 12.95 -4.63 2.41
C PHE A 559 14.40 -4.31 2.00
N GLU A 560 14.61 -3.81 0.77
CA GLU A 560 15.93 -3.35 0.31
C GLU A 560 16.52 -2.27 1.24
N LEU A 561 15.73 -1.24 1.54
CA LEU A 561 16.15 -0.14 2.40
C LEU A 561 16.43 -0.61 3.84
N THR A 562 15.63 -1.54 4.36
CA THR A 562 15.82 -2.13 5.69
C THR A 562 17.18 -2.81 5.81
N ASN A 563 17.55 -3.62 4.82
CA ASN A 563 18.85 -4.29 4.80
C ASN A 563 19.99 -3.27 4.72
N LYS A 564 19.81 -2.22 3.92
CA LYS A 564 20.81 -1.16 3.79
C LYS A 564 21.01 -0.39 5.11
N VAL A 565 19.93 0.03 5.78
CA VAL A 565 20.00 0.71 7.09
C VAL A 565 20.66 -0.19 8.14
N ARG A 566 20.30 -1.47 8.20
CA ARG A 566 20.90 -2.42 9.16
C ARG A 566 22.38 -2.68 8.86
N SER A 567 22.79 -2.74 7.59
CA SER A 567 24.19 -2.82 7.18
C SER A 567 24.97 -1.58 7.65
N GLU A 568 24.44 -0.39 7.39
CA GLU A 568 25.02 0.90 7.83
C GLU A 568 25.20 0.94 9.36
N MET A 569 24.21 0.45 10.12
CA MET A 569 24.30 0.32 11.58
C MET A 569 25.40 -0.67 12.01
N SER A 570 25.54 -1.80 11.31
CA SER A 570 26.54 -2.83 11.66
C SER A 570 27.98 -2.42 11.37
N GLU A 571 28.19 -1.68 10.27
CA GLU A 571 29.51 -1.22 9.85
C GLU A 571 29.96 0.06 10.57
N GLY A 572 29.05 0.75 11.26
CA GLY A 572 29.31 2.08 11.81
C GLY A 572 29.52 3.15 10.74
N SER A 573 29.12 2.88 9.51
CA SER A 573 29.36 3.76 8.36
C SER A 573 28.46 5.00 8.41
N TYR A 574 28.97 6.08 7.82
CA TYR A 574 28.26 7.36 7.72
C TYR A 574 27.76 7.52 6.28
N SER A 575 26.48 7.82 6.10
CA SER A 575 25.91 8.11 4.78
C SER A 575 26.24 9.56 4.37
N PHE A 576 26.87 9.74 3.21
CA PHE A 576 26.95 11.04 2.54
C PHE A 576 25.73 11.21 1.63
N GLY A 577 24.95 12.28 1.85
CA GLY A 577 23.67 12.52 1.16
C GLY A 577 22.46 12.12 2.00
N MET A 578 21.30 11.90 1.36
CA MET A 578 20.09 11.46 2.05
C MET A 578 20.26 10.02 2.57
N SER A 579 20.09 9.82 3.88
CA SER A 579 20.22 8.51 4.50
C SER A 579 19.07 7.58 4.11
N SER A 580 19.33 6.27 4.12
CA SER A 580 18.37 5.26 3.70
C SER A 580 17.12 5.25 4.61
N ASP A 581 17.27 5.58 5.89
CA ASP A 581 16.20 5.75 6.87
C ASP A 581 15.30 6.97 6.56
N ILE A 582 15.87 8.12 6.16
CA ILE A 582 15.07 9.28 5.71
C ILE A 582 14.25 8.91 4.47
N VAL A 583 14.79 8.12 3.55
CA VAL A 583 14.04 7.62 2.38
C VAL A 583 12.86 6.75 2.82
N VAL A 584 13.04 5.88 3.82
CA VAL A 584 11.93 5.07 4.40
C VAL A 584 10.87 5.97 5.00
N LEU A 585 11.26 6.96 5.80
CA LEU A 585 10.37 7.93 6.44
C LEU A 585 9.52 8.68 5.39
N LEU A 586 10.17 9.27 4.39
CA LEU A 586 9.48 10.04 3.34
C LEU A 586 8.55 9.14 2.52
N ARG A 587 8.96 7.91 2.19
CA ARG A 587 8.08 6.95 1.48
C ARG A 587 6.87 6.53 2.30
N LEU A 588 7.04 6.32 3.60
CA LEU A 588 5.95 6.00 4.51
C LEU A 588 4.90 7.12 4.49
N TYR A 589 5.35 8.37 4.63
CA TYR A 589 4.45 9.52 4.67
C TYR A 589 3.83 9.88 3.32
N ASP A 590 4.54 9.69 2.20
CA ASP A 590 3.99 9.89 0.85
C ASP A 590 2.81 8.93 0.60
N ASN A 591 2.95 7.66 1.04
CA ASN A 591 1.88 6.66 0.95
C ASN A 591 0.71 6.96 1.89
N LEU A 592 0.97 7.29 3.17
CA LEU A 592 -0.06 7.67 4.13
C LEU A 592 -0.87 8.87 3.63
N ARG A 593 -0.18 9.94 3.22
CA ARG A 593 -0.83 11.15 2.74
C ARG A 593 -1.64 10.89 1.48
N PHE A 594 -1.12 10.10 0.54
CA PHE A 594 -1.86 9.70 -0.65
C PHE A 594 -3.18 9.00 -0.32
N LEU A 595 -3.18 8.03 0.60
CA LEU A 595 -4.40 7.29 0.92
C LEU A 595 -5.38 8.13 1.74
N TYR A 596 -4.92 8.87 2.75
CA TYR A 596 -5.80 9.62 3.65
C TYR A 596 -6.36 10.91 3.03
N GLU A 597 -5.58 11.64 2.22
CA GLU A 597 -6.06 12.87 1.55
C GLU A 597 -7.03 12.56 0.41
N ASN A 598 -6.81 11.46 -0.32
CA ASN A 598 -7.72 11.01 -1.38
C ASN A 598 -8.87 10.12 -0.86
N CYS A 599 -9.03 10.00 0.46
CA CYS A 599 -10.13 9.26 1.10
C CYS A 599 -10.22 7.79 0.62
N LEU A 600 -9.10 7.08 0.60
CA LEU A 600 -9.01 5.69 0.12
C LEU A 600 -9.11 4.69 1.28
N TRP A 601 -10.07 3.77 1.20
CA TRP A 601 -10.30 2.74 2.23
C TRP A 601 -9.19 1.68 2.31
N SER A 602 -8.28 1.65 1.33
CA SER A 602 -7.07 0.81 1.36
C SER A 602 -6.19 1.06 2.59
N VAL A 603 -6.38 2.16 3.33
CA VAL A 603 -5.73 2.39 4.63
C VAL A 603 -6.03 1.31 5.67
N SER A 604 -7.15 0.60 5.57
CA SER A 604 -7.59 -0.42 6.53
C SER A 604 -7.00 -1.82 6.29
N PHE A 605 -6.26 -2.00 5.19
CA PHE A 605 -5.80 -3.30 4.72
C PHE A 605 -4.57 -3.80 5.50
N HIS A 606 -4.48 -5.12 5.68
CA HIS A 606 -3.48 -5.74 6.54
C HIS A 606 -2.05 -5.51 6.07
N GLU A 607 -1.82 -5.60 4.76
CA GLU A 607 -0.56 -5.41 4.06
C GLU A 607 -0.02 -3.99 4.31
N PHE A 608 -0.89 -2.99 4.26
CA PHE A 608 -0.52 -1.61 4.55
C PHE A 608 -0.17 -1.41 6.03
N HIS A 609 -0.97 -1.98 6.94
CA HIS A 609 -0.63 -1.95 8.37
C HIS A 609 0.74 -2.62 8.64
N GLN A 610 1.07 -3.71 7.94
CA GLN A 610 2.36 -4.38 8.06
C GLN A 610 3.51 -3.53 7.51
N TYR A 611 3.31 -2.88 6.35
CA TYR A 611 4.27 -1.93 5.77
C TYR A 611 4.61 -0.79 6.73
N ILE A 612 3.58 -0.18 7.37
CA ILE A 612 3.76 0.88 8.37
C ILE A 612 4.51 0.35 9.60
N ARG A 613 4.09 -0.79 10.16
CA ARG A 613 4.75 -1.39 11.33
C ARG A 613 6.23 -1.63 11.06
N ASN A 614 6.56 -2.27 9.94
CA ASN A 614 7.94 -2.57 9.57
C ASN A 614 8.78 -1.30 9.39
N SER A 615 8.20 -0.27 8.75
CA SER A 615 8.86 1.02 8.54
C SER A 615 9.16 1.71 9.88
N MET A 616 8.14 1.84 10.75
CA MET A 616 8.27 2.49 12.05
C MET A 616 9.21 1.73 12.99
N SER A 617 9.16 0.39 13.02
CA SER A 617 10.07 -0.42 13.82
C SER A 617 11.53 -0.18 13.42
N LEU A 618 11.83 -0.15 12.12
CA LEU A 618 13.19 0.14 11.62
C LEU A 618 13.66 1.54 12.04
N LEU A 619 12.79 2.55 11.92
CA LEU A 619 13.13 3.94 12.28
C LEU A 619 13.44 4.07 13.78
N ILE A 620 12.68 3.39 14.65
CA ILE A 620 12.91 3.35 16.10
C ILE A 620 14.21 2.57 16.43
N GLU A 621 14.47 1.45 15.75
CA GLU A 621 15.72 0.69 15.90
C GLU A 621 16.94 1.55 15.55
N LYS A 622 16.87 2.27 14.42
CA LYS A 622 17.93 3.18 13.96
C LYS A 622 18.15 4.33 14.94
N ALA A 623 17.09 4.93 15.46
CA ALA A 623 17.17 5.99 16.45
C ALA A 623 17.85 5.56 17.76
N GLU A 624 17.51 4.37 18.26
CA GLU A 624 18.15 3.83 19.46
C GLU A 624 19.64 3.55 19.23
N TYR A 625 20.00 3.06 18.04
CA TYR A 625 21.40 2.88 17.66
C TYR A 625 22.18 4.20 17.66
N GLU A 626 21.65 5.25 17.04
CA GLU A 626 22.32 6.56 17.01
C GLU A 626 22.49 7.17 18.39
N ARG A 627 21.56 6.90 19.31
CA ARG A 627 21.65 7.32 20.71
C ARG A 627 22.74 6.57 21.48
N THR A 628 22.99 5.30 21.14
CA THR A 628 23.88 4.40 21.89
C THR A 628 25.27 4.22 21.29
N ARG A 629 25.48 4.64 20.03
CA ARG A 629 26.76 4.54 19.33
C ARG A 629 27.84 5.42 19.97
N ASP A 630 29.05 4.89 20.09
CA ASP A 630 30.25 5.66 20.46
C ASP A 630 30.65 6.61 19.31
N ILE A 631 30.85 7.88 19.63
CA ILE A 631 31.22 8.92 18.65
C ILE A 631 32.70 9.24 18.85
N ASP A 632 33.54 8.87 17.87
CA ASP A 632 34.96 9.24 17.86
C ASP A 632 35.15 10.76 17.64
N GLU A 633 36.30 11.32 18.02
CA GLU A 633 36.63 12.77 17.91
C GLU A 633 36.45 13.33 16.48
N LEU A 634 36.60 12.49 15.45
CA LEU A 634 36.37 12.87 14.06
C LEU A 634 34.87 13.10 13.76
N GLY A 635 33.98 12.33 14.40
CA GLY A 635 32.52 12.45 14.25
C GLY A 635 31.93 13.69 14.91
N PHE A 636 32.58 14.21 15.95
CA PHE A 636 32.20 15.47 16.61
C PHE A 636 32.53 16.71 15.77
N SER A 637 33.52 16.61 14.87
CA SER A 637 33.95 17.73 14.01
C SER A 637 33.06 17.96 12.78
N PHE A 638 32.28 16.95 12.34
CA PHE A 638 31.42 17.05 11.17
C PHE A 638 29.96 17.46 11.49
N PHE A 639 29.51 17.32 12.74
CA PHE A 639 28.15 17.72 13.14
C PHE A 639 28.14 18.40 14.50
N GLY A 640 27.50 19.57 14.57
CA GLY A 640 27.13 20.20 15.84
C GLY A 640 26.21 19.30 16.69
N LYS A 641 26.09 19.64 17.98
CA LYS A 641 25.29 18.99 19.06
C LYS A 641 24.34 17.88 18.59
N LYS A 642 24.51 16.66 19.15
CA LYS A 642 23.55 15.53 19.12
C LYS A 642 22.12 16.03 18.90
N SER A 643 21.58 15.91 17.69
CA SER A 643 20.14 15.99 17.49
C SER A 643 19.56 14.80 18.22
N GLY A 644 18.96 15.02 19.39
CA GLY A 644 18.21 13.96 20.06
C GLY A 644 17.13 13.48 19.09
N PHE A 645 17.01 12.17 18.90
CA PHE A 645 15.84 11.63 18.21
C PHE A 645 14.59 12.01 19.01
N PHE A 646 13.62 12.61 18.32
CA PHE A 646 12.30 12.93 18.86
C PHE A 646 11.27 12.05 18.18
N MET A 647 10.37 11.49 18.97
CA MET A 647 9.13 10.92 18.45
C MET A 647 8.12 12.06 18.30
N GLU A 648 7.78 12.40 17.06
CA GLU A 648 6.85 13.49 16.76
C GLU A 648 5.39 13.02 16.80
N TYR A 649 4.44 13.95 16.68
CA TYR A 649 3.01 13.64 16.71
C TYR A 649 2.60 12.55 15.69
N TYR A 650 3.09 12.65 14.46
CA TYR A 650 2.74 11.72 13.40
C TYR A 650 3.25 10.30 13.67
N ASP A 651 4.42 10.17 14.27
CA ASP A 651 4.98 8.87 14.68
C ASP A 651 4.10 8.23 15.75
N PHE A 652 3.62 9.03 16.72
CA PHE A 652 2.70 8.58 17.76
C PHE A 652 1.38 8.07 17.18
N VAL A 653 0.78 8.81 16.23
CA VAL A 653 -0.46 8.40 15.55
C VAL A 653 -0.24 7.11 14.77
N ASN A 654 0.87 7.00 14.03
CA ASN A 654 1.20 5.81 13.25
C ASN A 654 1.37 4.57 14.12
N ILE A 655 2.04 4.70 15.27
CA ILE A 655 2.14 3.62 16.26
C ILE A 655 0.75 3.28 16.80
N SER A 656 -0.01 4.28 17.25
CA SER A 656 -1.32 4.09 17.87
C SER A 656 -2.30 3.37 16.95
N ARG A 657 -2.39 3.75 15.67
CA ARG A 657 -3.38 3.16 14.73
C ARG A 657 -2.99 1.76 14.22
N HIS A 658 -1.70 1.44 14.11
CA HIS A 658 -1.25 0.27 13.34
C HIS A 658 -0.52 -0.80 14.17
N PHE A 659 -0.04 -0.48 15.37
CA PHE A 659 0.65 -1.44 16.25
C PHE A 659 -0.33 -2.18 17.16
N LYS A 660 -0.03 -3.44 17.44
CA LYS A 660 -0.64 -4.18 18.55
C LYS A 660 0.16 -3.94 19.82
N ILE A 661 -0.45 -4.19 20.98
CA ILE A 661 0.25 -4.12 22.27
C ILE A 661 1.52 -4.97 22.28
N ASP A 662 1.48 -6.16 21.68
CA ASP A 662 2.64 -7.05 21.65
C ASP A 662 3.77 -6.53 20.77
N ASP A 663 3.46 -5.78 19.70
CA ASP A 663 4.46 -5.07 18.90
C ASP A 663 5.17 -4.00 19.73
N ILE A 664 4.40 -3.22 20.52
CA ILE A 664 4.97 -2.21 21.42
C ILE A 664 5.84 -2.86 22.50
N LYS A 665 5.38 -3.97 23.11
CA LYS A 665 6.20 -4.73 24.07
C LYS A 665 7.49 -5.26 23.45
N ASN A 666 7.45 -5.67 22.18
CA ASN A 666 8.64 -6.11 21.46
C ASN A 666 9.62 -4.95 21.27
N LEU A 667 9.13 -3.76 20.90
CA LEU A 667 9.95 -2.55 20.85
C LEU A 667 10.57 -2.21 22.22
N GLU A 668 9.82 -2.37 23.32
CA GLU A 668 10.34 -2.14 24.68
C GLU A 668 11.45 -3.12 25.10
N ARG A 669 11.47 -4.32 24.51
CA ARG A 669 12.52 -5.32 24.76
C ARG A 669 13.79 -5.01 23.96
N SER A 670 13.64 -4.45 22.76
CA SER A 670 14.76 -4.14 21.87
C SER A 670 15.33 -2.74 22.06
N CYS A 671 14.53 -1.78 22.52
CA CYS A 671 14.87 -0.36 22.56
C CYS A 671 14.52 0.28 23.91
N SER A 672 15.34 1.20 24.40
CA SER A 672 15.07 1.99 25.63
C SER A 672 14.11 3.16 25.34
N ILE A 673 12.85 2.86 25.01
CA ILE A 673 11.82 3.86 24.63
C ILE A 673 11.63 4.93 25.72
N ASP A 674 11.80 4.57 26.99
CA ASP A 674 11.73 5.48 28.15
C ASP A 674 12.73 6.65 28.08
N LYS A 675 13.78 6.52 27.26
CA LYS A 675 14.81 7.54 27.07
C LYS A 675 14.62 8.37 25.80
N ILE A 676 13.63 8.03 24.96
CA ILE A 676 13.28 8.78 23.76
C ILE A 676 12.49 10.03 24.18
N ARG A 677 12.80 11.18 23.58
CA ARG A 677 12.05 12.42 23.81
C ARG A 677 10.84 12.47 22.88
N PHE A 678 9.73 12.99 23.38
CA PHE A 678 8.52 13.22 22.58
C PHE A 678 8.42 14.70 22.20
N GLY A 679 8.32 14.97 20.90
CA GLY A 679 8.00 16.29 20.34
C GLY A 679 6.49 16.55 20.36
N GLU A 680 6.08 17.80 20.08
CA GLU A 680 4.67 18.20 19.90
C GLU A 680 3.67 17.64 20.95
N GLN A 681 4.06 17.65 22.23
CA GLN A 681 3.31 16.99 23.31
C GLN A 681 1.83 17.43 23.40
N GLU A 682 1.53 18.70 23.11
CA GLU A 682 0.16 19.22 23.09
C GLU A 682 -0.72 18.51 22.05
N LYS A 683 -0.19 18.25 20.84
CA LYS A 683 -0.93 17.53 19.78
C LYS A 683 -1.15 16.06 20.15
N ILE A 684 -0.13 15.43 20.76
CA ILE A 684 -0.22 14.04 21.23
C ILE A 684 -1.28 13.93 22.34
N GLU A 685 -1.28 14.86 23.29
CA GLU A 685 -2.28 14.93 24.34
C GLU A 685 -3.69 15.14 23.78
N GLU A 686 -3.87 16.05 22.82
CA GLU A 686 -5.16 16.29 22.17
C GLU A 686 -5.72 15.02 21.51
N TYR A 687 -4.86 14.24 20.84
CA TYR A 687 -5.24 12.96 20.23
C TYR A 687 -5.61 11.90 21.28
N LEU A 688 -4.83 11.77 22.36
CA LEU A 688 -5.14 10.87 23.47
C LEU A 688 -6.45 11.21 24.18
N VAL A 689 -6.69 12.51 24.40
CA VAL A 689 -7.95 13.01 24.96
C VAL A 689 -9.12 12.70 24.02
N GLY A 690 -8.95 12.89 22.70
CA GLY A 690 -9.95 12.52 21.71
C GLY A 690 -10.32 11.02 21.75
N ILE A 691 -9.33 10.14 21.92
CA ILE A 691 -9.56 8.70 22.14
C ILE A 691 -10.37 8.47 23.43
N ALA A 692 -9.98 9.10 24.54
CA ALA A 692 -10.69 8.95 25.82
C ALA A 692 -12.14 9.45 25.76
N GLU A 693 -12.40 10.54 25.04
CA GLU A 693 -13.73 11.09 24.81
C GLU A 693 -14.58 10.16 23.93
N GLU A 694 -14.03 9.57 22.87
CA GLU A 694 -14.77 8.62 22.03
C GLU A 694 -15.08 7.32 22.79
N ILE A 695 -14.16 6.81 23.63
CA ILE A 695 -14.46 5.71 24.57
C ILE A 695 -15.65 6.11 25.45
N THR A 696 -15.58 7.26 26.10
CA THR A 696 -16.65 7.72 27.00
C THR A 696 -18.00 7.78 26.28
N LYS A 697 -18.06 8.27 25.04
CA LYS A 697 -19.29 8.32 24.23
C LYS A 697 -19.82 6.93 23.87
N GLN A 698 -18.97 6.05 23.35
CA GLN A 698 -19.37 4.73 22.86
C GLN A 698 -19.86 3.81 23.99
N PHE A 699 -19.31 3.96 25.20
CA PHE A 699 -19.64 3.10 26.34
C PHE A 699 -20.56 3.75 27.37
N SER A 700 -20.97 5.02 27.20
CA SER A 700 -22.02 5.64 28.02
C SER A 700 -23.42 5.52 27.42
N ALA A 701 -23.55 5.30 26.11
CA ALA A 701 -24.82 5.23 25.41
C ALA A 701 -25.33 3.79 25.19
N ASN A 702 -26.66 3.61 25.18
CA ASN A 702 -27.28 2.36 24.74
C ASN A 702 -27.18 2.23 23.21
N GLY A 703 -26.32 1.35 22.70
CA GLY A 703 -26.25 1.03 21.26
C GLY A 703 -24.89 1.26 20.59
N MET A 704 -23.84 0.58 21.08
CA MET A 704 -22.51 0.61 20.48
C MET A 704 -22.50 0.02 19.07
N ASN A 705 -21.85 0.72 18.12
CA ASN A 705 -21.56 0.14 16.81
C ASN A 705 -20.41 -0.88 16.97
N VAL A 706 -20.72 -2.17 16.84
CA VAL A 706 -19.75 -3.27 17.03
C VAL A 706 -18.65 -3.28 15.97
N VAL A 707 -18.97 -2.87 14.74
CA VAL A 707 -17.99 -2.77 13.64
C VAL A 707 -16.98 -1.68 13.98
N PHE A 708 -17.45 -0.48 14.32
CA PHE A 708 -16.60 0.63 14.74
C PHE A 708 -15.76 0.26 15.96
N TYR A 709 -16.37 -0.35 16.98
CA TYR A 709 -15.67 -0.82 18.18
C TYR A 709 -14.50 -1.73 17.82
N THR A 710 -14.70 -2.70 16.92
CA THR A 710 -13.67 -3.68 16.55
C THR A 710 -12.48 -3.01 15.86
N GLN A 711 -12.72 -1.95 15.08
CA GLN A 711 -11.68 -1.13 14.46
C GLN A 711 -10.96 -0.25 15.50
N PHE A 712 -11.72 0.45 16.33
CA PHE A 712 -11.21 1.48 17.24
C PHE A 712 -10.53 0.93 18.49
N ILE A 713 -10.95 -0.23 19.01
CA ILE A 713 -10.44 -0.73 20.30
C ILE A 713 -8.95 -1.07 20.25
N SER A 714 -8.44 -1.50 19.09
CA SER A 714 -7.00 -1.78 18.93
C SER A 714 -6.18 -0.48 18.99
N GLU A 715 -6.66 0.58 18.31
CA GLU A 715 -6.05 1.91 18.32
C GLU A 715 -6.03 2.47 19.75
N ALA A 716 -7.18 2.45 20.42
CA ALA A 716 -7.32 2.92 21.80
C ALA A 716 -6.36 2.19 22.76
N LYS A 717 -6.25 0.86 22.63
CA LYS A 717 -5.34 0.04 23.44
C LYS A 717 -3.88 0.42 23.23
N ALA A 718 -3.45 0.57 21.98
CA ALA A 718 -2.07 0.93 21.64
C ALA A 718 -1.72 2.35 22.12
N ALA A 719 -2.56 3.34 21.79
CA ALA A 719 -2.37 4.72 22.22
C ALA A 719 -2.27 4.87 23.74
N LEU A 720 -3.21 4.32 24.48
CA LEU A 720 -3.24 4.43 25.95
C LEU A 720 -2.11 3.64 26.63
N TYR A 721 -1.70 2.49 26.06
CA TYR A 721 -0.52 1.78 26.55
C TYR A 721 0.76 2.61 26.37
N PHE A 722 0.87 3.30 25.24
CA PHE A 722 2.02 4.10 24.87
C PHE A 722 2.05 5.48 25.57
N ALA A 723 0.89 5.99 26.01
CA ALA A 723 0.74 7.24 26.75
C ALA A 723 1.57 7.33 28.03
N LYS A 724 2.02 6.19 28.59
CA LYS A 724 2.89 6.16 29.78
C LYS A 724 4.25 6.85 29.60
N TYR A 725 4.66 7.10 28.35
CA TYR A 725 5.90 7.81 28.01
C TYR A 725 5.69 9.30 27.72
N VAL A 726 4.45 9.77 27.74
CA VAL A 726 4.07 11.15 27.43
C VAL A 726 3.73 11.89 28.71
N LYS A 727 4.20 13.14 28.82
CA LYS A 727 3.80 14.05 29.89
C LYS A 727 2.48 14.73 29.51
N LEU A 728 1.49 14.63 30.39
CA LEU A 728 0.12 15.09 30.16
C LEU A 728 -0.23 16.23 31.11
N SER A 729 -1.13 17.12 30.69
CA SER A 729 -1.75 18.09 31.59
C SER A 729 -2.66 17.40 32.63
N GLU A 730 -2.94 18.08 33.73
CA GLU A 730 -3.87 17.59 34.76
C GLU A 730 -5.26 17.30 34.20
N GLU A 731 -5.76 18.14 33.28
CA GLU A 731 -7.06 17.94 32.62
C GLU A 731 -7.05 16.71 31.71
N GLY A 732 -6.05 16.60 30.83
CA GLY A 732 -5.97 15.50 29.88
C GLY A 732 -5.77 14.15 30.58
N LEU A 733 -4.89 14.10 31.58
CA LEU A 733 -4.71 12.93 32.43
C LEU A 733 -6.00 12.57 33.17
N GLY A 734 -6.73 13.55 33.70
CA GLY A 734 -8.02 13.34 34.35
C GLY A 734 -9.07 12.69 33.42
N LYS A 735 -9.19 13.17 32.18
CA LYS A 735 -10.09 12.59 31.16
C LYS A 735 -9.71 11.15 30.81
N ILE A 736 -8.41 10.88 30.61
CA ILE A 736 -7.89 9.53 30.29
C ILE A 736 -8.15 8.56 31.45
N VAL A 737 -7.83 8.96 32.68
CA VAL A 737 -8.06 8.15 33.88
C VAL A 737 -9.55 7.85 34.07
N LYS A 738 -10.42 8.85 33.87
CA LYS A 738 -11.87 8.66 33.93
C LYS A 738 -12.37 7.67 32.87
N ALA A 739 -11.90 7.78 31.63
CA ALA A 739 -12.23 6.85 30.56
C ALA A 739 -11.79 5.41 30.89
N LEU A 740 -10.55 5.23 31.34
CA LEU A 740 -9.97 3.94 31.73
C LEU A 740 -10.73 3.28 32.91
N LEU A 741 -11.11 4.07 33.90
CA LEU A 741 -11.74 3.56 35.12
C LEU A 741 -13.24 3.30 34.98
N PHE A 742 -13.98 4.15 34.27
CA PHE A 742 -15.45 4.05 34.28
C PHE A 742 -16.04 3.50 32.97
N TYR A 743 -15.39 3.74 31.83
CA TYR A 743 -16.00 3.50 30.52
C TYR A 743 -15.30 2.39 29.71
N PHE A 744 -14.04 2.09 29.99
CA PHE A 744 -13.33 1.04 29.27
C PHE A 744 -13.94 -0.36 29.57
N PRO A 745 -14.18 -1.23 28.58
CA PRO A 745 -14.84 -2.53 28.83
C PRO A 745 -14.05 -3.46 29.74
N GLU A 746 -14.75 -4.12 30.69
CA GLU A 746 -14.13 -5.09 31.62
C GLU A 746 -13.51 -6.31 30.92
N ARG A 747 -14.06 -6.75 29.77
CA ARG A 747 -13.47 -7.84 28.96
C ARG A 747 -12.08 -7.51 28.39
N ASP A 748 -11.83 -6.22 28.15
CA ASP A 748 -10.59 -5.75 27.53
C ASP A 748 -9.59 -5.29 28.59
N LEU A 749 -10.10 -4.64 29.63
CA LEU A 749 -9.35 -4.12 30.75
C LEU A 749 -10.10 -4.44 32.05
N ASP A 750 -9.83 -5.63 32.56
CA ASP A 750 -10.31 -6.05 33.87
C ASP A 750 -9.78 -5.14 34.97
N ILE A 751 -10.44 -5.24 36.11
CA ILE A 751 -10.19 -4.50 37.34
C ILE A 751 -8.70 -4.45 37.72
N GLY A 752 -7.99 -5.58 37.65
CA GLY A 752 -6.57 -5.65 38.02
C GLY A 752 -5.65 -5.01 36.97
N LYS A 753 -5.98 -5.11 35.68
CA LYS A 753 -5.23 -4.44 34.62
C LYS A 753 -5.41 -2.93 34.65
N ARG A 754 -6.57 -2.41 35.08
CA ARG A 754 -6.79 -0.95 35.27
C ARG A 754 -5.78 -0.36 36.23
N TYR A 755 -5.52 -1.03 37.36
CA TYR A 755 -4.48 -0.65 38.32
C TYR A 755 -3.10 -0.53 37.65
N VAL A 756 -2.67 -1.58 36.94
CA VAL A 756 -1.34 -1.62 36.30
C VAL A 756 -1.18 -0.49 35.29
N TRP A 757 -2.26 -0.12 34.61
CA TRP A 757 -2.25 0.99 33.65
C TRP A 757 -2.14 2.35 34.35
N LEU A 758 -2.86 2.56 35.44
CA LEU A 758 -2.72 3.77 36.25
C LEU A 758 -1.28 3.93 36.77
N GLU A 759 -0.72 2.86 37.35
CA GLU A 759 0.67 2.86 37.82
C GLU A 759 1.67 3.18 36.70
N ARG A 760 1.42 2.72 35.47
CA ARG A 760 2.27 3.05 34.33
C ARG A 760 2.18 4.52 33.97
N LEU A 761 0.98 5.10 33.97
CA LEU A 761 0.78 6.52 33.69
C LEU A 761 1.51 7.40 34.71
N THR A 762 1.71 6.93 35.95
CA THR A 762 2.45 7.70 36.97
C THR A 762 3.97 7.72 36.76
N LYS A 763 4.52 7.00 35.78
CA LYS A 763 5.98 7.01 35.53
C LYS A 763 6.49 8.36 35.02
N CYS A 764 5.71 9.00 34.15
CA CYS A 764 6.04 10.30 33.56
C CYS A 764 5.12 11.42 34.08
N ASN A 765 4.07 11.08 34.83
CA ASN A 765 3.09 12.03 35.35
C ASN A 765 2.99 11.90 36.87
N GLU A 766 2.83 13.01 37.58
CA GLU A 766 2.39 12.98 38.98
C GLU A 766 0.88 12.66 39.04
N LEU A 767 0.35 12.34 40.22
CA LEU A 767 -1.10 12.19 40.43
C LEU A 767 -1.64 13.39 41.23
N PRO A 768 -2.19 14.41 40.55
CA PRO A 768 -2.81 15.55 41.20
C PRO A 768 -4.01 15.16 42.07
N LYS A 769 -4.34 16.03 43.04
CA LYS A 769 -5.49 15.84 43.95
C LYS A 769 -6.83 15.66 43.21
N SER A 770 -7.01 16.32 42.07
CA SER A 770 -8.20 16.17 41.23
C SER A 770 -8.38 14.73 40.73
N ILE A 771 -7.29 14.06 40.36
CA ILE A 771 -7.29 12.68 39.86
C ILE A 771 -7.46 11.69 41.00
N ILE A 772 -6.87 11.98 42.16
CA ILE A 772 -7.09 11.21 43.40
C ILE A 772 -8.59 11.13 43.73
N SER A 773 -9.34 12.23 43.55
CA SER A 773 -10.79 12.23 43.71
C SER A 773 -11.51 11.31 42.73
N ILE A 774 -11.08 11.25 41.46
CA ILE A 774 -11.66 10.34 40.44
C ILE A 774 -11.41 8.88 40.82
N ILE A 775 -10.23 8.58 41.36
CA ILE A 775 -9.88 7.24 41.85
C ILE A 775 -10.73 6.90 43.08
N ASP A 776 -10.90 7.82 44.03
CA ASP A 776 -11.77 7.65 45.21
C ASP A 776 -13.23 7.35 44.81
N ASP A 777 -13.80 8.13 43.88
CA ASP A 777 -15.15 7.89 43.36
C ASP A 777 -15.29 6.50 42.72
N PHE A 778 -14.24 6.05 42.01
CA PHE A 778 -14.23 4.72 41.44
C PHE A 778 -14.17 3.63 42.52
N LEU A 779 -13.35 3.80 43.56
CA LEU A 779 -13.28 2.86 44.69
C LEU A 779 -14.60 2.78 45.46
N VAL A 780 -15.29 3.92 45.62
CA VAL A 780 -16.64 3.97 46.21
C VAL A 780 -17.62 3.15 45.37
N LEU A 781 -17.61 3.34 44.05
CA LEU A 781 -18.46 2.57 43.13
C LEU A 781 -18.15 1.06 43.20
N GLN A 782 -16.88 0.68 43.33
CA GLN A 782 -16.54 -0.73 43.55
C GLN A 782 -17.03 -1.24 44.90
N ALA A 783 -16.90 -0.47 45.98
CA ALA A 783 -17.42 -0.85 47.30
C ALA A 783 -18.94 -1.08 47.26
N GLU A 784 -19.68 -0.27 46.51
CA GLU A 784 -21.12 -0.44 46.30
C GLU A 784 -21.46 -1.70 45.49
N LYS A 785 -20.68 -2.07 44.47
CA LYS A 785 -20.88 -3.31 43.71
C LYS A 785 -20.75 -4.57 44.57
N HIS A 786 -19.87 -4.56 45.58
CA HIS A 786 -19.67 -5.68 46.50
C HIS A 786 -20.84 -5.90 47.49
N ILE A 787 -21.88 -5.06 47.45
CA ILE A 787 -23.16 -5.32 48.14
C ILE A 787 -23.88 -6.51 47.49
N ASP A 788 -23.74 -6.69 46.18
CA ASP A 788 -24.37 -7.79 45.46
C ASP A 788 -23.62 -9.10 45.72
N GLN A 789 -24.31 -10.08 46.32
CA GLN A 789 -23.75 -11.40 46.59
C GLN A 789 -23.36 -12.16 45.31
N ASN A 790 -23.94 -11.82 44.16
CA ASN A 790 -23.61 -12.42 42.85
C ASN A 790 -22.41 -11.76 42.18
N TYR A 791 -21.88 -10.67 42.73
CA TYR A 791 -20.69 -10.01 42.18
C TYR A 791 -19.45 -10.92 42.29
N SER A 792 -18.64 -10.94 41.22
CA SER A 792 -17.40 -11.71 41.12
C SER A 792 -16.23 -10.79 40.76
N GLU A 793 -15.13 -10.89 41.52
CA GLU A 793 -13.85 -10.23 41.22
C GLU A 793 -13.03 -10.99 40.15
N VAL A 794 -13.51 -12.14 39.68
CA VAL A 794 -12.78 -12.99 38.73
C VAL A 794 -12.83 -12.37 37.34
N SER A 795 -11.64 -12.10 36.76
CA SER A 795 -11.53 -11.57 35.40
C SER A 795 -12.04 -12.58 34.36
N SER A 796 -12.32 -12.10 33.15
CA SER A 796 -12.69 -12.93 31.98
C SER A 796 -11.67 -14.02 31.63
N ASN A 797 -10.45 -13.96 32.18
CA ASN A 797 -9.38 -14.91 31.95
C ASN A 797 -9.15 -15.86 33.15
N GLY A 798 -10.05 -15.89 34.14
CA GLY A 798 -9.95 -16.76 35.31
C GLY A 798 -8.89 -16.36 36.34
N LEU A 799 -8.26 -15.19 36.17
CA LEU A 799 -7.32 -14.62 37.13
C LEU A 799 -8.08 -13.73 38.11
N TYR A 800 -7.79 -13.84 39.42
CA TYR A 800 -8.26 -12.89 40.42
C TYR A 800 -7.74 -11.49 40.11
N SER A 801 -8.62 -10.48 40.11
CA SER A 801 -8.20 -9.10 39.94
C SER A 801 -7.24 -8.72 41.07
N ARG A 802 -6.00 -8.35 40.72
CA ARG A 802 -5.06 -7.79 41.72
C ARG A 802 -5.61 -6.52 42.35
N ASP A 803 -5.16 -6.34 43.57
CA ASP A 803 -5.75 -5.59 44.67
C ASP A 803 -5.76 -4.06 44.52
N TYR A 804 -6.94 -3.43 44.62
CA TYR A 804 -7.05 -1.97 44.66
C TYR A 804 -6.41 -1.32 45.90
N GLY A 805 -6.15 -2.07 46.96
CA GLY A 805 -5.34 -1.62 48.09
C GLY A 805 -3.94 -1.17 47.68
N ALA A 806 -3.44 -1.61 46.53
CA ALA A 806 -2.17 -1.11 45.99
C ALA A 806 -2.26 0.30 45.38
N LEU A 807 -3.46 0.83 45.07
CA LEU A 807 -3.62 2.22 44.64
C LEU A 807 -3.38 3.21 45.79
N ILE A 808 -3.53 2.76 47.04
CA ILE A 808 -3.31 3.57 48.26
C ILE A 808 -1.94 4.22 48.26
N LYS A 809 -0.92 3.58 47.68
CA LYS A 809 0.45 4.12 47.59
C LYS A 809 0.54 5.47 46.86
N HIS A 810 -0.47 5.79 46.03
CA HIS A 810 -0.55 7.03 45.27
C HIS A 810 -1.34 8.13 45.99
N PHE A 811 -2.02 7.80 47.09
CA PHE A 811 -2.70 8.79 47.92
C PHE A 811 -1.69 9.45 48.87
N GLU A 812 -1.93 10.71 49.24
CA GLU A 812 -1.17 11.33 50.33
C GLU A 812 -1.32 10.49 51.61
N LYS A 813 -0.25 10.31 52.42
CA LYS A 813 -0.25 9.47 53.63
C LYS A 813 -1.40 9.74 54.62
N ASN A 814 -1.99 10.95 54.58
CA ASN A 814 -3.06 11.40 55.47
C ASN A 814 -4.42 11.54 54.76
N PHE A 815 -4.56 11.07 53.52
CA PHE A 815 -5.83 11.16 52.81
C PHE A 815 -6.87 10.24 53.45
N ILE A 816 -8.07 10.78 53.70
CA ILE A 816 -9.21 10.05 54.25
C ILE A 816 -10.40 10.20 53.30
N SER A 817 -10.93 9.08 52.82
CA SER A 817 -12.16 9.03 52.04
C SER A 817 -13.38 9.12 52.95
N LYS A 818 -14.12 10.22 52.83
CA LYS A 818 -15.34 10.45 53.61
C LYS A 818 -16.43 9.44 53.24
N ARG A 819 -16.64 9.21 51.93
CA ARG A 819 -17.69 8.31 51.41
C ARG A 819 -17.42 6.84 51.75
N LEU A 820 -16.18 6.37 51.59
CA LEU A 820 -15.83 5.01 52.01
C LEU A 820 -15.98 4.83 53.52
N SER A 821 -15.64 5.86 54.32
CA SER A 821 -15.84 5.83 55.77
C SER A 821 -17.33 5.75 56.16
N GLU A 822 -18.21 6.49 55.48
CA GLU A 822 -19.66 6.42 55.69
C GLU A 822 -20.23 5.05 55.31
N ILE A 823 -19.83 4.50 54.15
CA ILE A 823 -20.21 3.14 53.74
C ILE A 823 -19.78 2.11 54.79
N THR A 824 -18.55 2.25 55.29
CA THR A 824 -17.98 1.35 56.30
C THR A 824 -18.79 1.39 57.59
N LEU A 825 -19.16 2.58 58.09
CA LEU A 825 -19.95 2.73 59.32
C LEU A 825 -21.37 2.12 59.22
N CYS A 826 -21.91 1.98 58.01
CA CYS A 826 -23.19 1.33 57.75
C CYS A 826 -23.09 -0.18 57.50
N LEU A 827 -21.90 -0.79 57.61
CA LEU A 827 -21.72 -2.22 57.42
C LEU A 827 -22.41 -3.04 58.51
N THR A 828 -22.90 -4.20 58.09
CA THR A 828 -23.49 -5.26 58.91
C THR A 828 -22.75 -6.58 58.65
N GLN A 829 -22.74 -7.49 59.62
CA GLN A 829 -21.92 -8.71 59.60
C GLN A 829 -22.24 -9.69 58.45
N ASP A 830 -23.40 -9.56 57.82
CA ASP A 830 -23.85 -10.39 56.68
C ASP A 830 -23.19 -10.02 55.34
N LYS A 831 -22.43 -8.92 55.25
CA LYS A 831 -21.83 -8.42 54.00
C LYS A 831 -20.34 -8.77 53.84
N GLN A 832 -19.99 -10.05 53.98
CA GLN A 832 -18.59 -10.50 54.01
C GLN A 832 -17.73 -10.02 52.81
N LYS A 833 -18.25 -10.09 51.57
CA LYS A 833 -17.52 -9.62 50.37
C LYS A 833 -17.18 -8.12 50.43
N GLN A 834 -18.09 -7.31 50.96
CA GLN A 834 -17.89 -5.87 51.09
C GLN A 834 -16.92 -5.54 52.23
N ILE A 835 -16.99 -6.30 53.33
CA ILE A 835 -16.04 -6.23 54.45
C ILE A 835 -14.63 -6.58 53.96
N ASP A 836 -14.46 -7.66 53.19
CA ASP A 836 -13.18 -8.10 52.64
C ASP A 836 -12.57 -7.06 51.68
N PHE A 837 -13.40 -6.43 50.85
CA PHE A 837 -12.97 -5.35 49.95
C PHE A 837 -12.51 -4.11 50.73
N LEU A 838 -13.31 -3.64 51.70
CA LEU A 838 -13.00 -2.45 52.49
C LEU A 838 -11.81 -2.66 53.44
N PHE A 839 -11.56 -3.90 53.89
CA PHE A 839 -10.38 -4.24 54.68
C PHE A 839 -9.08 -3.98 53.92
N LYS A 840 -9.06 -4.23 52.60
CA LYS A 840 -7.91 -3.89 51.74
C LYS A 840 -7.70 -2.38 51.59
N LEU A 841 -8.72 -1.56 51.89
CA LEU A 841 -8.73 -0.10 51.82
C LEU A 841 -8.61 0.60 53.19
N LEU A 842 -8.31 -0.16 54.26
CA LEU A 842 -8.25 0.32 55.64
C LEU A 842 -7.49 1.66 55.81
N PRO A 843 -6.31 1.89 55.17
CA PRO A 843 -5.58 3.15 55.32
C PRO A 843 -6.40 4.42 54.97
N LEU A 844 -7.34 4.33 54.03
CA LEU A 844 -8.15 5.45 53.53
C LEU A 844 -9.34 5.79 54.44
N LEU A 845 -9.60 5.01 55.48
CA LEU A 845 -10.77 5.16 56.35
C LEU A 845 -10.49 6.06 57.57
N SER A 846 -11.52 6.75 58.05
CA SER A 846 -11.48 7.50 59.32
C SER A 846 -11.26 6.55 60.51
N THR A 847 -10.73 7.07 61.62
CA THR A 847 -10.47 6.27 62.84
C THR A 847 -11.70 5.50 63.32
N ASN A 848 -12.88 6.13 63.32
CA ASN A 848 -14.13 5.48 63.75
C ASN A 848 -14.53 4.35 62.79
N ALA A 849 -14.41 4.56 61.49
CA ALA A 849 -14.71 3.54 60.48
C ALA A 849 -13.74 2.37 60.55
N LYS A 850 -12.44 2.62 60.81
CA LYS A 850 -11.43 1.57 61.04
C LYS A 850 -11.81 0.68 62.22
N SER A 851 -12.13 1.27 63.38
CA SER A 851 -12.52 0.51 64.56
C SER A 851 -13.80 -0.31 64.33
N HIS A 852 -14.77 0.24 63.61
CA HIS A 852 -16.01 -0.45 63.26
C HIS A 852 -15.74 -1.64 62.32
N LEU A 853 -14.92 -1.46 61.27
CA LEU A 853 -14.55 -2.55 60.35
C LEU A 853 -13.78 -3.68 61.05
N LEU A 854 -12.82 -3.31 61.90
CA LEU A 854 -12.02 -4.27 62.68
C LEU A 854 -12.86 -5.01 63.74
N SER A 855 -14.05 -4.51 64.10
CA SER A 855 -14.97 -5.24 64.98
C SER A 855 -15.66 -6.42 64.28
N PHE A 856 -15.73 -6.42 62.95
CA PHE A 856 -16.32 -7.51 62.16
C PHE A 856 -15.28 -8.45 61.54
N LYS A 857 -14.03 -8.00 61.40
CA LYS A 857 -12.98 -8.74 60.72
C LYS A 857 -11.66 -8.65 61.48
N SER A 858 -11.28 -9.77 62.09
CA SER A 858 -9.95 -10.06 62.65
C SER A 858 -9.06 -10.77 61.62
N VAL A 859 -7.75 -10.77 61.86
CA VAL A 859 -6.78 -11.56 61.07
C VAL A 859 -6.91 -13.02 61.48
N GLU A 860 -7.70 -13.80 60.73
CA GLU A 860 -8.06 -15.17 61.08
C GLU A 860 -7.47 -16.24 60.15
N ASN A 861 -6.90 -15.83 59.01
CA ASN A 861 -6.28 -16.75 58.06
C ASN A 861 -5.08 -16.09 57.37
N ILE A 862 -4.33 -16.89 56.61
CA ILE A 862 -3.11 -16.45 55.94
C ILE A 862 -3.34 -15.30 54.96
N ASN A 863 -4.48 -15.26 54.25
CA ASN A 863 -4.76 -14.19 53.29
C ASN A 863 -5.02 -12.87 54.01
N ASP A 864 -5.70 -12.90 55.16
CA ASP A 864 -5.92 -11.73 56.01
C ASP A 864 -4.61 -11.24 56.63
N LEU A 865 -3.71 -12.15 57.02
CA LEU A 865 -2.36 -11.81 57.49
C LEU A 865 -1.55 -11.12 56.38
N MET A 866 -1.52 -11.70 55.18
CA MET A 866 -0.83 -11.11 54.02
C MET A 866 -1.40 -9.74 53.64
N ASN A 867 -2.73 -9.56 53.71
CA ASN A 867 -3.37 -8.27 53.47
C ASN A 867 -3.06 -7.26 54.59
N GLY A 868 -3.07 -7.69 55.85
CA GLY A 868 -2.77 -6.89 57.03
C GLY A 868 -1.35 -6.31 57.02
N ILE A 869 -0.35 -7.12 56.66
CA ILE A 869 1.03 -6.67 56.48
C ILE A 869 1.11 -5.63 55.35
N ARG A 870 0.45 -5.90 54.22
CA ARG A 870 0.50 -5.01 53.06
C ARG A 870 -0.10 -3.62 53.33
N ILE A 871 -1.16 -3.55 54.13
CA ILE A 871 -1.82 -2.28 54.49
C ILE A 871 -1.18 -1.59 55.71
N GLY A 872 -0.11 -2.15 56.29
CA GLY A 872 0.56 -1.61 57.48
C GLY A 872 -0.26 -1.74 58.76
N LEU A 873 -1.15 -2.73 58.84
CA LEU A 873 -1.86 -3.09 60.08
C LEU A 873 -0.95 -3.92 61.01
N ILE A 874 -0.01 -4.66 60.43
CA ILE A 874 0.91 -5.56 61.12
C ILE A 874 2.34 -5.14 60.76
N ASP A 875 3.01 -4.49 61.71
CA ASP A 875 4.42 -4.08 61.58
C ASP A 875 5.38 -5.08 62.24
N GLU A 876 4.90 -5.87 63.21
CA GLU A 876 5.64 -6.92 63.90
C GLU A 876 4.81 -8.21 63.95
N PHE A 877 5.45 -9.35 63.72
CA PHE A 877 4.80 -10.65 63.81
C PHE A 877 4.55 -11.02 65.29
N THR A 878 3.34 -11.48 65.61
CA THR A 878 3.00 -12.04 66.91
C THR A 878 3.08 -13.57 66.81
N PRO A 879 3.18 -14.29 67.94
CA PRO A 879 3.14 -15.76 67.93
C PRO A 879 1.90 -16.33 67.20
N GLU A 880 0.76 -15.64 67.31
CA GLU A 880 -0.50 -16.00 66.61
C GLU A 880 -0.35 -15.85 65.09
N HIS A 881 0.36 -14.83 64.61
CA HIS A 881 0.65 -14.68 63.17
C HIS A 881 1.58 -15.78 62.67
N GLU A 882 2.58 -16.18 63.45
CA GLU A 882 3.46 -17.30 63.09
C GLU A 882 2.69 -18.63 63.06
N GLU A 883 1.74 -18.86 63.98
CA GLU A 883 0.87 -20.05 63.95
C GLU A 883 0.05 -20.15 62.66
N LEU A 884 -0.51 -19.04 62.17
CA LEU A 884 -1.24 -19.01 60.89
C LEU A 884 -0.33 -19.36 59.69
N ILE A 885 0.95 -18.94 59.73
CA ILE A 885 1.93 -19.29 58.71
C ILE A 885 2.22 -20.79 58.74
N ILE A 886 2.41 -21.37 59.93
CA ILE A 886 2.63 -22.80 60.10
C ILE A 886 1.41 -23.60 59.63
N GLU A 887 0.19 -23.20 59.97
CA GLU A 887 -1.05 -23.86 59.52
C GLU A 887 -1.18 -23.86 57.99
N TYR A 888 -0.81 -22.76 57.33
CA TYR A 888 -0.74 -22.70 55.87
C TYR A 888 0.30 -23.67 55.30
N LEU A 889 1.51 -23.72 55.88
CA LEU A 889 2.57 -24.62 55.44
C LEU A 889 2.20 -26.10 55.63
N GLU A 890 1.53 -26.44 56.72
CA GLU A 890 0.97 -27.79 56.97
C GLU A 890 -0.08 -28.15 55.93
N THR A 891 -1.00 -27.23 55.62
CA THR A 891 -2.02 -27.42 54.57
C THR A 891 -1.36 -27.61 53.20
N ARG A 892 -0.33 -26.82 52.89
CA ARG A 892 0.44 -26.93 51.65
C ARG A 892 1.20 -28.25 51.56
N LYS A 893 1.69 -28.78 52.69
CA LYS A 893 2.38 -30.08 52.81
C LYS A 893 1.45 -31.23 52.47
N VAL A 894 0.22 -31.20 52.98
CA VAL A 894 -0.81 -32.18 52.59
C VAL A 894 -1.09 -32.11 51.09
N ASN A 895 -1.29 -30.90 50.54
CA ASN A 895 -1.54 -30.73 49.11
C ASN A 895 -0.37 -31.21 48.23
N TYR A 896 0.87 -30.90 48.63
CA TYR A 896 2.08 -31.34 47.93
C TYR A 896 2.19 -32.87 47.88
N ILE A 897 1.87 -33.57 48.98
CA ILE A 897 1.86 -35.03 49.03
C ILE A 897 0.81 -35.58 48.04
N VAL A 898 -0.39 -35.02 48.04
CA VAL A 898 -1.48 -35.42 47.11
C VAL A 898 -1.11 -35.15 45.65
N GLU A 899 -0.47 -34.02 45.34
CA GLU A 899 0.01 -33.65 44.01
C GLU A 899 1.08 -34.64 43.50
N LYS A 900 2.01 -35.01 44.38
CA LYS A 900 3.08 -35.98 44.10
C LYS A 900 2.54 -37.40 43.86
N GLU A 901 1.53 -37.83 44.61
CA GLU A 901 0.86 -39.12 44.41
C GLU A 901 0.07 -39.19 43.09
N LYS A 902 -0.47 -38.05 42.63
CA LYS A 902 -1.25 -37.95 41.37
C LYS A 902 -0.40 -37.66 40.14
N GLY A 903 0.90 -37.37 40.28
CA GLY A 903 1.78 -37.00 39.17
C GLY A 903 1.41 -35.67 38.50
N ILE A 904 0.69 -34.79 39.21
CA ILE A 904 0.25 -33.48 38.70
C ILE A 904 1.07 -32.40 39.40
N GLN A 905 1.80 -31.57 38.64
CA GLN A 905 2.39 -30.33 39.15
C GLN A 905 1.40 -29.18 38.93
N THR A 906 0.73 -28.75 40.00
CA THR A 906 -0.13 -27.56 39.99
C THR A 906 0.69 -26.33 40.36
N PHE A 907 0.88 -25.41 39.40
CA PHE A 907 1.47 -24.10 39.66
C PHE A 907 0.39 -23.15 40.20
N SER A 908 0.30 -23.04 41.52
CA SER A 908 -0.52 -22.02 42.18
C SER A 908 0.13 -20.65 42.01
N SER A 909 -0.58 -19.67 41.45
CA SER A 909 -0.08 -18.30 41.29
C SER A 909 0.00 -17.51 42.61
N ASN A 910 -0.49 -18.07 43.72
CA ASN A 910 -0.57 -17.44 45.04
C ASN A 910 0.18 -18.25 46.12
N ASP A 911 1.25 -18.96 45.76
CA ASP A 911 2.04 -19.69 46.76
C ASP A 911 2.96 -18.73 47.53
N TYR A 912 2.77 -18.65 48.86
CA TYR A 912 3.52 -17.77 49.75
C TYR A 912 4.79 -18.42 50.33
N MET A 913 5.06 -19.69 50.02
CA MET A 913 6.22 -20.45 50.54
C MET A 913 7.52 -19.65 50.48
N SER A 914 7.94 -19.22 49.29
CA SER A 914 9.20 -18.47 49.12
C SER A 914 9.24 -17.16 49.90
N THR A 915 8.08 -16.51 50.10
CA THR A 915 7.97 -15.29 50.91
C THR A 915 8.23 -15.58 52.38
N PHE A 916 7.66 -16.66 52.92
CA PHE A 916 7.89 -17.06 54.32
C PHE A 916 9.32 -17.51 54.57
N GLY A 917 9.93 -18.20 53.60
CA GLY A 917 11.36 -18.54 53.67
C GLY A 917 12.24 -17.29 53.74
N ILE A 918 11.96 -16.27 52.92
CA ILE A 918 12.65 -14.98 52.97
C ILE A 918 12.49 -14.31 54.34
N TRP A 919 11.29 -14.29 54.91
CA TRP A 919 11.04 -13.67 56.21
C TRP A 919 11.77 -14.39 57.35
N TYR A 920 11.82 -15.72 57.32
CA TYR A 920 12.63 -16.51 58.26
C TYR A 920 14.13 -16.16 58.12
N PHE A 921 14.65 -16.10 56.89
CA PHE A 921 16.05 -15.72 56.63
C PHE A 921 16.40 -14.29 57.04
N LEU A 922 15.43 -13.38 56.97
CA LEU A 922 15.58 -12.01 57.43
C LEU A 922 15.43 -11.87 58.96
N GLU A 923 15.15 -12.96 59.68
CA GLU A 923 14.88 -13.01 61.13
C GLU A 923 13.60 -12.25 61.53
N GLU A 924 12.67 -12.08 60.58
CA GLU A 924 11.37 -11.45 60.80
C GLU A 924 10.36 -12.45 61.40
N ILE A 925 10.62 -13.75 61.25
CA ILE A 925 9.87 -14.88 61.84
C ILE A 925 10.88 -15.78 62.57
N ASN A 926 10.56 -16.21 63.80
CA ASN A 926 11.47 -17.00 64.64
C ASN A 926 10.86 -18.33 65.12
N ASN A 927 10.09 -18.99 64.25
CA ASN A 927 9.49 -20.28 64.54
C ASN A 927 10.36 -21.44 64.02
N SER A 928 10.84 -22.31 64.91
CA SER A 928 11.69 -23.45 64.53
C SER A 928 10.96 -24.51 63.70
N LYS A 929 9.61 -24.52 63.68
CA LYS A 929 8.83 -25.45 62.84
C LYS A 929 9.00 -25.18 61.34
N MET A 930 9.50 -24.00 60.94
CA MET A 930 9.76 -23.67 59.53
C MET A 930 10.70 -24.68 58.85
N GLU A 931 11.62 -25.28 59.62
CA GLU A 931 12.56 -26.30 59.13
C GLU A 931 11.88 -27.65 58.79
N GLU A 932 10.67 -27.93 59.31
CA GLU A 932 9.93 -29.17 59.05
C GLU A 932 9.33 -29.27 57.64
N PHE A 933 9.42 -28.18 56.86
CA PHE A 933 8.87 -28.05 55.51
C PHE A 933 9.95 -28.07 54.41
N ILE A 934 11.21 -28.31 54.77
CA ILE A 934 12.31 -28.45 53.82
C ILE A 934 12.05 -29.61 52.84
N GLY A 935 12.36 -29.40 51.56
CA GLY A 935 12.19 -30.37 50.48
C GLY A 935 10.88 -30.22 49.70
N MET A 936 10.07 -29.21 50.03
CA MET A 936 8.80 -28.92 49.35
C MET A 936 8.93 -27.92 48.20
N ASP A 937 9.77 -26.89 48.36
CA ASP A 937 10.03 -25.86 47.35
C ASP A 937 11.51 -25.43 47.39
N ASP A 938 12.18 -25.48 46.25
CA ASP A 938 13.63 -25.23 46.21
C ASP A 938 13.99 -23.76 46.55
N GLN A 939 13.09 -22.79 46.33
CA GLN A 939 13.33 -21.39 46.67
C GLN A 939 13.11 -21.14 48.18
N TYR A 940 12.17 -21.84 48.80
CA TYR A 940 11.99 -21.86 50.26
C TYR A 940 13.21 -22.47 50.95
N ASP A 941 13.63 -23.67 50.52
CA ASP A 941 14.76 -24.40 51.08
C ASP A 941 16.05 -23.56 51.04
N PHE A 942 16.25 -22.80 49.95
CA PHE A 942 17.38 -21.89 49.78
C PHE A 942 17.49 -20.83 50.88
N PHE A 943 16.38 -20.39 51.47
CA PHE A 943 16.36 -19.39 52.53
C PHE A 943 16.29 -19.97 53.94
N VAL A 944 15.63 -21.12 54.11
CA VAL A 944 15.45 -21.75 55.43
C VAL A 944 16.68 -22.54 55.88
N ASP A 945 17.35 -23.24 54.96
CA ASP A 945 18.60 -23.95 55.26
C ASP A 945 19.67 -23.69 54.17
N PRO A 946 20.28 -22.49 54.16
CA PRO A 946 21.27 -22.13 53.14
C PRO A 946 22.58 -22.95 53.23
N GLU A 947 22.84 -23.62 54.36
CA GLU A 947 24.07 -24.39 54.59
C GLU A 947 23.99 -25.77 53.94
N ASN A 948 22.85 -26.47 54.06
CA ASN A 948 22.66 -27.80 53.48
C ASN A 948 21.91 -27.81 52.13
N PHE A 949 21.54 -26.64 51.60
CA PHE A 949 20.85 -26.53 50.31
C PHE A 949 21.67 -27.09 49.13
N ASP A 950 21.02 -27.86 48.25
CA ASP A 950 21.64 -28.30 46.99
C ASP A 950 21.65 -27.16 45.97
N TYR A 951 22.78 -26.45 45.90
CA TYR A 951 22.97 -25.31 44.98
C TYR A 951 22.87 -25.68 43.49
N LYS A 952 22.80 -26.96 43.10
CA LYS A 952 22.45 -27.34 41.72
C LYS A 952 20.99 -27.03 41.36
N LYS A 953 20.12 -26.94 42.37
CA LYS A 953 18.71 -26.58 42.20
C LYS A 953 18.47 -25.07 42.21
N PHE A 954 19.50 -24.27 42.51
CA PHE A 954 19.40 -22.82 42.53
C PHE A 954 19.06 -22.27 41.13
N ILE A 955 17.97 -21.49 41.03
CA ILE A 955 17.57 -20.86 39.77
C ILE A 955 18.02 -19.40 39.76
N PRO A 956 18.95 -18.98 38.85
CA PRO A 956 19.51 -17.64 38.86
C PRO A 956 18.46 -16.52 38.70
N SER A 957 17.36 -16.80 38.01
CA SER A 957 16.30 -15.80 37.77
C SER A 957 15.63 -15.30 39.04
N TRP A 958 15.71 -16.04 40.15
CA TRP A 958 15.19 -15.60 41.44
C TRP A 958 15.79 -14.25 41.88
N LEU A 959 17.10 -14.06 41.68
CA LEU A 959 17.84 -12.86 42.10
C LEU A 959 17.31 -11.57 41.46
N LYS A 960 16.71 -11.65 40.27
CA LYS A 960 16.19 -10.46 39.57
C LYS A 960 14.98 -9.85 40.26
N ASN A 961 14.28 -10.63 41.07
CA ASN A 961 13.03 -10.23 41.73
C ASN A 961 13.25 -9.77 43.18
N TYR A 962 14.48 -9.83 43.68
CA TYR A 962 14.81 -9.49 45.07
C TYR A 962 15.18 -8.02 45.24
N ASN A 963 14.84 -7.47 46.40
CA ASN A 963 15.19 -6.10 46.78
C ASN A 963 16.63 -6.00 47.31
N ASP A 964 17.14 -4.78 47.41
CA ASP A 964 18.55 -4.51 47.80
C ASP A 964 18.88 -5.02 49.21
N LYS A 965 17.92 -4.95 50.15
CA LYS A 965 18.06 -5.48 51.53
C LYS A 965 18.33 -6.98 51.50
N LEU A 966 17.54 -7.73 50.73
CA LEU A 966 17.65 -9.18 50.61
C LEU A 966 18.92 -9.58 49.86
N LEU A 967 19.24 -8.92 48.74
CA LEU A 967 20.48 -9.15 48.00
C LEU A 967 21.72 -8.91 48.87
N GLY A 968 21.70 -7.85 49.69
CA GLY A 968 22.76 -7.59 50.68
C GLY A 968 22.90 -8.68 51.73
N LYS A 969 21.81 -9.17 52.32
CA LYS A 969 21.83 -10.29 53.28
C LYS A 969 22.32 -11.60 52.63
N ILE A 970 21.91 -11.90 51.40
CA ILE A 970 22.41 -13.07 50.63
C ILE A 970 23.92 -12.94 50.39
N ALA A 971 24.39 -11.77 49.96
CA ALA A 971 25.82 -11.52 49.75
C ALA A 971 26.65 -11.56 51.04
N GLY A 972 26.02 -11.29 52.19
CA GLY A 972 26.62 -11.43 53.52
C GLY A 972 26.66 -12.87 54.06
N ASN A 973 25.84 -13.77 53.53
CA ASN A 973 25.82 -15.17 53.96
C ASN A 973 26.99 -15.96 53.34
N LYS A 974 27.82 -16.56 54.19
CA LYS A 974 29.07 -17.23 53.77
C LYS A 974 28.85 -18.42 52.81
N HIS A 975 27.74 -19.14 52.96
CA HIS A 975 27.42 -20.32 52.14
C HIS A 975 26.80 -19.92 50.81
N MET A 976 25.87 -18.95 50.82
CA MET A 976 25.18 -18.47 49.62
C MET A 976 26.11 -17.66 48.72
N LYS A 977 26.94 -16.78 49.30
CA LYS A 977 27.79 -15.85 48.54
C LYS A 977 28.65 -16.55 47.51
N HIS A 978 29.35 -17.62 47.91
CA HIS A 978 30.30 -18.30 47.04
C HIS A 978 29.60 -18.93 45.83
N HIS A 979 28.56 -19.73 46.08
CA HIS A 979 27.80 -20.42 45.04
C HIS A 979 27.07 -19.45 44.11
N VAL A 980 26.46 -18.39 44.65
CA VAL A 980 25.77 -17.36 43.86
C VAL A 980 26.75 -16.61 42.94
N ILE A 981 27.97 -16.32 43.40
CA ILE A 981 29.02 -15.70 42.57
C ILE A 981 29.42 -16.58 41.38
N GLU A 982 29.61 -17.89 41.61
CA GLU A 982 30.00 -18.81 40.54
C GLU A 982 28.93 -18.88 39.45
N VAL A 983 27.67 -19.04 39.87
CA VAL A 983 26.51 -19.08 38.98
C VAL A 983 26.33 -17.76 38.21
N LEU A 984 26.47 -16.61 38.88
CA LEU A 984 26.38 -15.30 38.23
C LEU A 984 27.53 -15.07 37.23
N LYS A 985 28.77 -15.47 37.56
CA LYS A 985 29.91 -15.37 36.64
C LYS A 985 29.70 -16.20 35.38
N GLU A 986 29.23 -17.43 35.53
CA GLU A 986 28.93 -18.30 34.39
C GLU A 986 27.81 -17.71 33.51
N ARG A 987 26.75 -17.19 34.14
CA ARG A 987 25.64 -16.54 33.43
C ARG A 987 26.05 -15.25 32.73
N VAL A 988 26.85 -14.40 33.35
CA VAL A 988 27.36 -13.16 32.73
C VAL A 988 28.32 -13.47 31.58
N LYS A 989 29.13 -14.54 31.69
CA LYS A 989 30.01 -14.98 30.61
C LYS A 989 29.23 -15.52 29.39
N ASN A 990 28.10 -16.18 29.64
CA ASN A 990 27.31 -16.86 28.60
C ASN A 990 26.04 -16.09 28.19
N SER A 991 25.76 -14.91 28.75
CA SER A 991 24.58 -14.09 28.42
C SER A 991 24.86 -12.58 28.47
N ASN A 992 24.27 -11.81 27.55
CA ASN A 992 24.32 -10.33 27.52
C ASN A 992 23.31 -9.67 28.49
N ASP A 993 22.93 -10.35 29.56
CA ASP A 993 21.90 -9.88 30.48
C ASP A 993 22.46 -8.86 31.48
N LYS A 994 22.25 -7.57 31.17
CA LYS A 994 22.75 -6.44 31.97
C LYS A 994 22.35 -6.52 33.44
N ARG A 995 21.19 -7.12 33.76
CA ARG A 995 20.71 -7.19 35.15
C ARG A 995 21.55 -8.13 36.01
N TYR A 996 22.03 -9.25 35.46
CA TYR A 996 22.93 -10.14 36.21
C TYR A 996 24.30 -9.50 36.47
N LEU A 997 24.80 -8.72 35.50
CA LEU A 997 26.04 -7.95 35.67
C LEU A 997 25.89 -6.90 36.78
N GLU A 998 24.79 -6.15 36.80
CA GLU A 998 24.48 -5.18 37.87
C GLU A 998 24.44 -5.83 39.24
N ILE A 999 23.72 -6.96 39.39
CA ILE A 999 23.59 -7.66 40.67
C ILE A 999 24.97 -8.15 41.15
N LEU A 1000 25.76 -8.75 40.25
CA LEU A 1000 27.10 -9.23 40.55
C LEU A 1000 28.02 -8.09 41.02
N MET A 1001 28.00 -6.95 40.30
CA MET A 1001 28.87 -5.80 40.59
C MET A 1001 28.46 -5.00 41.82
N ASN A 1002 27.16 -4.89 42.12
CA ASN A 1002 26.69 -4.01 43.19
C ASN A 1002 26.64 -4.70 44.57
N TYR A 1003 26.54 -6.04 44.61
CA TYR A 1003 26.30 -6.77 45.86
C TYR A 1003 27.37 -7.82 46.19
N PHE A 1004 28.00 -8.44 45.19
CA PHE A 1004 28.83 -9.63 45.40
C PHE A 1004 30.33 -9.42 45.12
N ILE A 1005 30.66 -8.38 44.35
CA ILE A 1005 32.02 -7.86 44.11
C ILE A 1005 32.17 -6.59 44.95
#